data_AF-A0A847Y9Y3-F1
#
_entry.id   AF-A0A847Y9Y3-F1
#
_cell.length_a   1.000
_cell.length_b   1.000
_cell.length_c   1.000
_cell.angle_alpha   90.00
_cell.angle_beta   90.00
_cell.angle_gamma   90.00
#
_symmetry.space_group_name_H-M   'P 1'
#
loop_
_entity.id
_entity.type
_entity.pdbx_description
1 polymer ?
#
loop_
_entity_poly.entity_id
_entity_poly.type
_entity_poly.pdbx_seq_one_letter_code
_entity_poly.pdbx_strand_id
1 'polypeptide(L)'
;MLVQRSRLGVSALLILGALSATQSCDVQAAETEAPSPANSPEWTPLPDDAPLPPPFSLEVSAAQLDAVEAAVRDLAQDFPERYRGADYLARLESLRRRFLALTQENGQQARLTPEWAELEANFAALRREALSANPLLSFERILAVRRGERQLGLPANWESNSSLPTTGYDNQIVALAYRDHSVRVEILLQPEDGRYVGQMDLHWDGCRVLFSMPGGNGRFQVHELDLASGEVRELPLIPDADVDNYDACYLPDGGVAFTSTAPFIGVPCVAGSSHVTNLYRRDPNGRIRQLTVDQEHNWHPRVMADGRILYLRWEYSDIPHAHSRILFCMNPDGTNQAAYYGSNSYFPNSFFDAQPIPETIGTVIGVATGHHGTRRSGRLLILDPAVGRHEARGVIHEIPRRGEAVEPIIRDQLVDGVWPQFLNPFPLSDKYFLVSAKLGPNAPWGIYMVDVFDNMLLLHEEPGYAFLEPIPLAPRRRPPVIPDRTDASNTEALVYMVDVYQGPGLKGIPRGAVKSLRLVGYQFSYRGTGGLLGAVGMDGPWDVKRIIGTVPVEADGSALFRVPAYTPIAVQPLDEDGRALQTMRSWFTAMPGETLSCVGCHEHPNTAPPNQYTLASRNPPRSIEPWYGPPRGFNFAREVQPVLDRHCVTCHDGRPSWNGKSLPDLRGDEIVRDWSSKIAGSVSPAFGGKFSRSYVALHGFIRRPGIESDLHLLAPMEFYAGSTELVRILQKGHYGVELDHESWERLTTWIDLNAPFHGRWSEIVGAETIAAAHRRALELRRRYTGMSDDPETLPVVPAFASSPQSPPRKQAESSPHSASGEALAPIRANARMGATWASLSTAAPQSGVSDPSPAISPPPTDPARRTIELAPGIALEMVKIPAGSFVMGGEDASPDEQARAKVMIPHPFWISTTEITNEQFATFAPHHDSHVESLHGYQFGVHGYVLNGPRQPVVRVSWHEARAFCEHLSGRTGFRFDLPTEAQWEYACRAGTTSPFWFGEADADFSRFANLGDRQLRKYVIDTYISVRYLDDYSPYDDWVPKDARFDDGGFVSLPAGRYAANPWGLFDMHGNVWEWTRTRYLPYPYTEDDGRNDLQGQDPRVIRGGSWYDRPAWARASRRLSMPPFGRAFNVGFRVVADLPDAGAKP
;
A
#
# COMPACT_ATOMS: atom_id res chain seq x y z
N MET A 1 -20.73 -13.89 39.60
CA MET A 1 -20.46 -13.34 40.94
C MET A 1 -20.45 -11.83 40.84
N LEU A 2 -21.25 -11.17 41.68
CA LEU A 2 -21.28 -9.71 41.90
C LEU A 2 -19.87 -9.19 42.26
N VAL A 3 -19.50 -7.91 42.09
CA VAL A 3 -19.79 -6.79 43.01
C VAL A 3 -19.09 -5.52 42.49
N GLN A 4 -19.88 -4.43 42.29
CA GLN A 4 -19.70 -3.01 42.75
C GLN A 4 -18.40 -2.22 42.41
N ARG A 5 -18.34 -0.88 42.29
CA ARG A 5 -19.26 0.28 42.44
C ARG A 5 -18.48 1.57 42.09
N SER A 6 -19.17 2.55 41.49
CA SER A 6 -19.26 4.00 41.88
C SER A 6 -17.99 4.89 41.88
N ARG A 7 -17.98 6.22 41.66
CA ARG A 7 -18.98 7.29 41.38
C ARG A 7 -18.22 8.64 41.30
N LEU A 8 -18.84 9.63 40.63
CA LEU A 8 -18.91 11.08 40.92
C LEU A 8 -17.75 12.05 40.56
N GLY A 9 -18.10 13.20 39.98
CA GLY A 9 -17.35 14.46 40.16
C GLY A 9 -17.54 15.58 39.13
N VAL A 10 -18.68 16.30 39.19
CA VAL A 10 -19.08 17.49 38.41
C VAL A 10 -18.22 18.75 38.67
N SER A 11 -17.96 19.62 37.67
CA SER A 11 -18.32 21.07 37.65
C SER A 11 -17.60 21.94 36.61
N ALA A 12 -18.35 22.92 36.10
CA ALA A 12 -18.12 23.83 34.97
C ALA A 12 -17.36 25.13 35.32
N LEU A 13 -16.93 25.90 34.31
CA LEU A 13 -17.16 27.36 34.22
C LEU A 13 -16.93 27.95 32.81
N LEU A 14 -17.73 28.98 32.49
CA LEU A 14 -17.88 29.76 31.24
C LEU A 14 -16.92 30.95 31.10
N ILE A 15 -16.85 31.55 29.89
CA ILE A 15 -17.04 32.99 29.49
C ILE A 15 -16.46 33.19 28.07
N LEU A 16 -17.26 33.34 26.98
CA LEU A 16 -17.93 34.53 26.39
C LEU A 16 -17.01 35.51 25.62
N GLY A 17 -17.38 35.80 24.36
CA GLY A 17 -16.86 36.93 23.58
C GLY A 17 -17.16 36.86 22.07
N ALA A 18 -18.37 37.23 21.65
CA ALA A 18 -18.74 37.48 20.25
C ALA A 18 -18.37 38.90 19.81
N LEU A 19 -18.14 39.13 18.51
CA LEU A 19 -18.65 40.31 17.79
C LEU A 19 -18.52 40.16 16.25
N SER A 20 -19.52 40.73 15.59
CA SER A 20 -19.97 40.62 14.20
C SER A 20 -19.21 41.47 13.18
N ALA A 21 -19.22 41.05 11.91
CA ALA A 21 -19.32 41.97 10.77
C ALA A 21 -20.00 41.29 9.57
N THR A 22 -21.09 41.91 9.11
CA THR A 22 -21.88 41.64 7.90
C THR A 22 -21.25 42.24 6.65
N GLN A 23 -21.25 41.57 5.50
CA GLN A 23 -21.46 42.23 4.19
C GLN A 23 -21.75 41.26 3.01
N SER A 24 -22.92 41.50 2.41
CA SER A 24 -23.39 41.36 1.02
C SER A 24 -22.76 40.35 0.04
N CYS A 25 -23.63 39.53 -0.54
CA CYS A 25 -23.49 38.84 -1.82
C CYS A 25 -23.29 39.81 -2.99
N ASP A 26 -22.30 39.54 -3.85
CA ASP A 26 -22.34 39.88 -5.26
C ASP A 26 -21.80 38.71 -6.08
N VAL A 27 -22.60 38.28 -7.06
CA VAL A 27 -22.31 37.17 -7.98
C VAL A 27 -21.56 37.75 -9.18
N GLN A 28 -20.27 37.47 -9.29
CA GLN A 28 -19.53 37.60 -10.55
C GLN A 28 -18.58 36.40 -10.72
N ALA A 29 -18.68 35.78 -11.91
CA ALA A 29 -17.85 34.68 -12.36
C ALA A 29 -16.37 35.03 -12.28
N ALA A 30 -15.58 34.21 -11.58
CA ALA A 30 -14.14 34.32 -11.49
C ALA A 30 -13.50 32.98 -11.87
N GLU A 31 -12.46 33.09 -12.68
CA GLU A 31 -11.63 32.03 -13.23
C GLU A 31 -10.99 31.17 -12.13
N THR A 32 -10.73 29.92 -12.47
CA THR A 32 -10.23 28.84 -11.63
C THR A 32 -8.85 29.14 -11.01
N GLU A 33 -8.82 29.49 -9.73
CA GLU A 33 -7.67 29.26 -8.85
C GLU A 33 -7.84 27.89 -8.17
N ALA A 34 -6.83 27.03 -8.33
CA ALA A 34 -6.74 25.77 -7.60
C ALA A 34 -6.66 26.06 -6.09
N PRO A 35 -7.39 25.33 -5.23
CA PRO A 35 -7.36 25.60 -3.79
C PRO A 35 -5.96 25.38 -3.21
N SER A 36 -5.55 26.32 -2.34
CA SER A 36 -4.35 26.29 -1.52
C SER A 36 -4.20 24.95 -0.77
N PRO A 37 -3.05 24.27 -0.84
CA PRO A 37 -2.85 22.92 -0.31
C PRO A 37 -2.35 22.88 1.15
N ALA A 38 -2.58 23.92 1.95
CA ALA A 38 -2.15 23.93 3.36
C ALA A 38 -2.92 22.94 4.27
N ASN A 39 -3.88 22.18 3.72
CA ASN A 39 -4.60 21.11 4.40
C ASN A 39 -4.43 19.79 3.61
N SER A 40 -3.22 19.23 3.57
CA SER A 40 -3.13 17.77 3.54
C SER A 40 -3.59 17.31 4.92
N PRO A 41 -4.72 16.58 5.07
CA PRO A 41 -5.15 16.12 6.38
C PRO A 41 -4.01 15.33 7.00
N GLU A 42 -3.60 15.70 8.22
CA GLU A 42 -2.67 14.90 9.01
C GLU A 42 -3.30 13.50 9.14
N TRP A 43 -2.69 12.51 8.48
CA TRP A 43 -3.11 11.13 8.51
C TRP A 43 -3.05 10.62 9.93
N THR A 44 -4.21 10.53 10.59
CA THR A 44 -4.28 10.08 11.97
C THR A 44 -4.86 8.67 11.98
N PRO A 45 -4.04 7.62 12.18
CA PRO A 45 -4.58 6.31 12.52
C PRO A 45 -5.36 6.47 13.81
N LEU A 46 -6.68 6.37 13.70
CA LEU A 46 -7.57 6.47 14.83
C LEU A 46 -7.63 5.09 15.51
N PRO A 47 -7.22 4.97 16.78
CA PRO A 47 -7.45 3.74 17.52
C PRO A 47 -8.96 3.45 17.60
N ASP A 48 -9.36 2.20 17.88
CA ASP A 48 -10.77 1.79 17.88
C ASP A 48 -11.67 2.61 18.82
N ASP A 49 -11.09 3.35 19.76
CA ASP A 49 -11.73 4.27 20.71
C ASP A 49 -11.79 5.73 20.24
N ALA A 50 -11.38 6.04 19.01
CA ALA A 50 -11.52 7.36 18.44
C ALA A 50 -12.98 7.84 18.40
N PRO A 51 -13.23 9.15 18.57
CA PRO A 51 -14.58 9.69 18.61
C PRO A 51 -15.31 9.40 17.31
N LEU A 52 -16.35 8.57 17.40
CA LEU A 52 -17.29 8.33 16.32
C LEU A 52 -18.03 9.63 16.01
N PRO A 53 -18.41 9.85 14.74
CA PRO A 53 -19.16 11.03 14.40
C PRO A 53 -20.55 10.98 15.06
N PRO A 54 -21.13 12.15 15.42
CA PRO A 54 -22.34 12.19 16.23
C PRO A 54 -23.52 11.51 15.53
N PRO A 55 -24.46 10.92 16.30
CA PRO A 55 -25.65 10.31 15.74
C PRO A 55 -26.50 11.38 15.04
N PHE A 56 -26.92 11.08 13.81
CA PHE A 56 -27.81 11.93 13.05
C PHE A 56 -29.21 11.98 13.70
N SER A 57 -29.80 13.18 13.75
CA SER A 57 -31.14 13.39 14.32
C SER A 57 -32.09 14.00 13.29
N LEU A 58 -33.29 13.44 13.23
CA LEU A 58 -34.41 13.93 12.42
C LEU A 58 -35.31 14.93 13.16
N GLU A 59 -34.96 15.29 14.41
CA GLU A 59 -35.65 16.32 15.20
C GLU A 59 -35.55 17.70 14.54
N VAL A 60 -36.53 18.57 14.80
CA VAL A 60 -36.52 19.93 14.23
C VAL A 60 -35.27 20.72 14.66
N SER A 61 -34.55 21.25 13.68
CA SER A 61 -33.37 22.09 13.84
C SER A 61 -33.24 23.05 12.66
N ALA A 62 -32.36 24.05 12.77
CA ALA A 62 -32.08 24.95 11.64
C ALA A 62 -31.59 24.17 10.40
N ALA A 63 -30.64 23.24 10.60
CA ALA A 63 -30.13 22.38 9.53
C ALA A 63 -31.22 21.53 8.88
N GLN A 64 -32.13 20.94 9.68
CA GLN A 64 -33.25 20.15 9.14
C GLN A 64 -34.28 21.01 8.41
N LEU A 65 -34.54 22.25 8.85
CA LEU A 65 -35.38 23.19 8.11
C LEU A 65 -34.73 23.58 6.77
N ASP A 66 -33.42 23.85 6.77
CA ASP A 66 -32.64 24.15 5.55
C ASP A 66 -32.61 22.98 4.57
N ALA A 67 -32.51 21.75 5.08
CA ALA A 67 -32.53 20.51 4.30
C ALA A 67 -33.85 20.36 3.52
N VAL A 68 -34.99 20.49 4.21
CA VAL A 68 -36.31 20.39 3.57
C VAL A 68 -36.54 21.55 2.61
N GLU A 69 -36.13 22.77 2.98
CA GLU A 69 -36.23 23.92 2.10
C GLU A 69 -35.44 23.72 0.80
N ALA A 70 -34.20 23.22 0.89
CA ALA A 70 -33.36 22.94 -0.28
C ALA A 70 -34.03 21.91 -1.21
N ALA A 71 -34.53 20.80 -0.67
CA ALA A 71 -35.26 19.81 -1.47
C ALA A 71 -36.55 20.39 -2.09
N VAL A 72 -37.31 21.20 -1.36
CA VAL A 72 -38.53 21.84 -1.88
C VAL A 72 -38.19 22.80 -3.03
N ARG A 73 -37.12 23.58 -2.91
CA ARG A 73 -36.66 24.49 -3.98
C ARG A 73 -36.20 23.72 -5.21
N ASP A 74 -35.41 22.66 -5.01
CA ASP A 74 -34.92 21.79 -6.07
C ASP A 74 -36.09 21.15 -6.86
N LEU A 75 -37.04 20.52 -6.15
CA LEU A 75 -38.22 19.92 -6.77
C LEU A 75 -39.13 20.94 -7.44
N ALA A 76 -39.26 22.15 -6.88
CA ALA A 76 -40.05 23.23 -7.49
C ALA A 76 -39.41 23.76 -8.78
N GLN A 77 -38.07 23.76 -8.84
CA GLN A 77 -37.31 24.17 -10.01
C GLN A 77 -37.39 23.11 -11.11
N ASP A 78 -37.18 21.84 -10.77
CA ASP A 78 -37.14 20.75 -11.76
C ASP A 78 -38.55 20.29 -12.18
N PHE A 79 -39.57 20.52 -11.34
CA PHE A 79 -40.96 20.10 -11.58
C PHE A 79 -42.02 21.18 -11.26
N PRO A 80 -41.95 22.38 -11.85
CA PRO A 80 -42.80 23.53 -11.48
C PRO A 80 -44.32 23.28 -11.68
N GLU A 81 -44.69 22.41 -12.63
CA GLU A 81 -46.10 22.08 -12.91
C GLU A 81 -46.64 20.92 -12.06
N ARG A 82 -45.75 20.09 -11.49
CA ARG A 82 -46.11 18.87 -10.76
C ARG A 82 -45.86 18.96 -9.26
N TYR A 83 -45.14 19.98 -8.80
CA TYR A 83 -44.76 20.16 -7.41
C TYR A 83 -45.20 21.52 -6.84
N ARG A 84 -45.94 21.51 -5.73
CA ARG A 84 -46.51 22.71 -5.09
C ARG A 84 -45.51 23.45 -4.19
N GLY A 85 -44.32 23.73 -4.71
CA GLY A 85 -43.20 24.28 -3.93
C GLY A 85 -43.52 25.57 -3.17
N ALA A 86 -44.26 26.49 -3.78
CA ALA A 86 -44.60 27.79 -3.16
C ALA A 86 -45.40 27.65 -1.86
N ASP A 87 -46.33 26.68 -1.78
CA ASP A 87 -47.10 26.41 -0.56
C ASP A 87 -46.20 25.87 0.56
N TYR A 88 -45.36 24.88 0.23
CA TYR A 88 -44.44 24.28 1.19
C TYR A 88 -43.41 25.28 1.73
N LEU A 89 -42.86 26.15 0.87
CA LEU A 89 -41.92 27.21 1.29
C LEU A 89 -42.56 28.21 2.25
N ALA A 90 -43.80 28.63 1.99
CA ALA A 90 -44.51 29.56 2.88
C ALA A 90 -44.76 28.94 4.28
N ARG A 91 -45.11 27.65 4.32
CA ARG A 91 -45.32 26.90 5.56
C ARG A 91 -44.00 26.66 6.32
N LEU A 92 -42.92 26.34 5.60
CA LEU A 92 -41.57 26.21 6.19
C LEU A 92 -41.10 27.51 6.83
N GLU A 93 -41.30 28.65 6.16
CA GLU A 93 -40.95 29.97 6.71
C GLU A 93 -41.74 30.30 7.98
N SER A 94 -43.00 29.85 8.08
CA SER A 94 -43.76 29.95 9.32
C SER A 94 -43.15 29.10 10.45
N LEU A 95 -42.72 27.88 10.16
CA LEU A 95 -42.06 27.01 11.15
C LEU A 95 -40.69 27.55 11.55
N ARG A 96 -39.91 28.09 10.61
CA ARG A 96 -38.60 28.70 10.87
C ARG A 96 -38.72 29.88 11.83
N ARG A 97 -39.69 30.77 11.60
CA ARG A 97 -39.97 31.89 12.53
C ARG A 97 -40.35 31.38 13.93
N ARG A 98 -41.17 30.34 14.04
CA ARG A 98 -41.54 29.73 15.33
C ARG A 98 -40.35 29.05 16.03
N PHE A 99 -39.51 28.35 15.27
CA PHE A 99 -38.26 27.74 15.77
C PHE A 99 -37.32 28.82 16.33
N LEU A 100 -37.10 29.91 15.60
CA LEU A 100 -36.25 31.03 16.04
C LEU A 100 -36.81 31.69 17.30
N ALA A 101 -38.12 31.92 17.38
CA ALA A 101 -38.75 32.50 18.56
C ALA A 101 -38.54 31.62 19.81
N LEU A 102 -38.86 30.32 19.72
CA LEU A 102 -38.73 29.39 20.85
C LEU A 102 -37.28 29.20 21.31
N THR A 103 -36.33 29.15 20.36
CA THR A 103 -34.90 29.01 20.69
C THR A 103 -34.29 30.28 21.28
N GLN A 104 -34.73 31.47 20.85
CA GLN A 104 -34.29 32.74 21.44
C GLN A 104 -34.85 32.97 22.84
N GLU A 105 -36.11 32.56 23.10
CA GLU A 105 -36.77 32.77 24.39
C GLU A 105 -36.27 31.83 25.50
N ASN A 106 -36.03 30.55 25.19
CA ASN A 106 -35.81 29.51 26.20
C ASN A 106 -34.52 28.67 26.01
N GLY A 107 -33.72 28.96 24.98
CA GLY A 107 -32.49 28.21 24.69
C GLY A 107 -32.72 26.70 24.62
N GLN A 108 -31.89 25.91 25.30
CA GLN A 108 -32.04 24.45 25.36
C GLN A 108 -33.29 23.97 26.13
N GLN A 109 -33.85 24.79 27.03
CA GLN A 109 -35.05 24.42 27.79
C GLN A 109 -36.33 24.46 26.93
N ALA A 110 -36.29 25.11 25.76
CA ALA A 110 -37.38 25.14 24.80
C ALA A 110 -37.87 23.73 24.43
N ARG A 111 -36.95 22.75 24.33
CA ARG A 111 -37.24 21.35 23.97
C ARG A 111 -38.18 20.62 24.93
N LEU A 112 -38.36 21.13 26.15
CA LEU A 112 -39.23 20.53 27.16
C LEU A 112 -40.65 21.11 27.17
N THR A 113 -40.94 22.06 26.27
CA THR A 113 -42.22 22.78 26.24
C THR A 113 -43.24 22.11 25.31
N PRO A 114 -44.55 22.17 25.61
CA PRO A 114 -45.60 21.71 24.69
C PRO A 114 -45.53 22.38 23.31
N GLU A 115 -45.14 23.65 23.26
CA GLU A 115 -44.99 24.43 22.04
C GLU A 115 -43.89 23.88 21.12
N TRP A 116 -42.81 23.34 21.70
CA TRP A 116 -41.77 22.65 20.94
C TRP A 116 -42.26 21.32 20.38
N ALA A 117 -42.97 20.52 21.19
CA ALA A 117 -43.56 19.26 20.72
C ALA A 117 -44.55 19.51 19.56
N GLU A 118 -45.31 20.60 19.60
CA GLU A 118 -46.19 21.02 18.50
C GLU A 118 -45.39 21.47 17.26
N LEU A 119 -44.32 22.27 17.43
CA LEU A 119 -43.42 22.66 16.35
C LEU A 119 -42.83 21.42 15.65
N GLU A 120 -42.35 20.47 16.44
CA GLU A 120 -41.74 19.24 15.95
C GLU A 120 -42.73 18.35 15.20
N ALA A 121 -43.95 18.18 15.74
CA ALA A 121 -45.03 17.47 15.05
C ALA A 121 -45.43 18.14 13.73
N ASN A 122 -45.57 19.47 13.73
CA ASN A 122 -45.92 20.24 12.52
C ASN A 122 -44.79 20.19 11.48
N PHE A 123 -43.54 20.25 11.91
CA PHE A 123 -42.37 20.09 11.03
C PHE A 123 -42.32 18.69 10.43
N ALA A 124 -42.46 17.64 11.25
CA ALA A 124 -42.47 16.26 10.76
C ALA A 124 -43.61 16.01 9.76
N ALA A 125 -44.80 16.57 10.01
CA ALA A 125 -45.94 16.49 9.10
C ALA A 125 -45.66 17.22 7.76
N LEU A 126 -45.16 18.46 7.82
CA LEU A 126 -44.82 19.22 6.61
C LEU A 126 -43.69 18.55 5.81
N ARG A 127 -42.63 18.08 6.48
CA ARG A 127 -41.52 17.35 5.84
C ARG A 127 -42.05 16.13 5.11
N ARG A 128 -42.90 15.32 5.76
CA ARG A 128 -43.50 14.14 5.14
C ARG A 128 -44.35 14.51 3.93
N GLU A 129 -45.22 15.51 4.07
CA GLU A 129 -46.09 15.98 2.99
C GLU A 129 -45.29 16.49 1.78
N ALA A 130 -44.33 17.39 2.03
CA ALA A 130 -43.52 18.01 1.00
C ALA A 130 -42.63 17.00 0.27
N LEU A 131 -41.95 16.11 0.99
CA LEU A 131 -41.05 15.12 0.37
C LEU A 131 -41.81 13.97 -0.29
N SER A 132 -42.98 13.55 0.24
CA SER A 132 -43.79 12.50 -0.41
C SER A 132 -44.45 12.99 -1.70
N ALA A 133 -44.62 14.32 -1.86
CA ALA A 133 -45.08 14.92 -3.10
C ALA A 133 -44.00 14.99 -4.19
N ASN A 134 -42.79 14.48 -3.93
CA ASN A 134 -41.70 14.43 -4.91
C ASN A 134 -42.14 13.71 -6.20
N PRO A 135 -42.14 14.38 -7.37
CA PRO A 135 -42.54 13.77 -8.63
C PRO A 135 -41.68 12.59 -9.09
N LEU A 136 -40.47 12.40 -8.54
CA LEU A 136 -39.62 11.23 -8.78
C LEU A 136 -40.17 9.96 -8.11
N LEU A 137 -41.09 10.09 -7.15
CA LEU A 137 -41.82 8.98 -6.53
C LEU A 137 -43.13 8.63 -7.27
N SER A 138 -43.28 9.04 -8.54
CA SER A 138 -44.51 8.83 -9.31
C SER A 138 -44.74 7.38 -9.77
N PHE A 139 -43.81 6.46 -9.49
CA PHE A 139 -44.00 5.04 -9.78
C PHE A 139 -45.04 4.43 -8.83
N GLU A 140 -45.84 3.48 -9.33
CA GLU A 140 -46.94 2.90 -8.54
C GLU A 140 -46.47 1.88 -7.51
N ARG A 141 -45.32 1.24 -7.76
CA ARG A 141 -44.82 0.09 -6.98
C ARG A 141 -43.31 0.14 -6.78
N ILE A 142 -42.86 -0.29 -5.59
CA ILE A 142 -41.45 -0.55 -5.27
C ILE A 142 -41.28 -2.05 -5.10
N LEU A 143 -40.40 -2.66 -5.88
CA LEU A 143 -39.95 -4.03 -5.65
C LEU A 143 -39.00 -4.05 -4.44
N ALA A 144 -39.14 -5.03 -3.55
CA ALA A 144 -38.26 -5.20 -2.40
C ALA A 144 -38.18 -6.66 -1.96
N VAL A 145 -37.14 -7.00 -1.21
CA VAL A 145 -37.07 -8.24 -0.43
C VAL A 145 -37.56 -7.97 0.98
N ARG A 146 -38.66 -8.61 1.38
CA ARG A 146 -39.14 -8.60 2.77
C ARG A 146 -38.53 -9.81 3.48
N ARG A 147 -37.77 -9.62 4.56
CA ARG A 147 -37.06 -10.70 5.26
C ARG A 147 -37.08 -10.54 6.76
N GLY A 148 -37.28 -11.62 7.52
CA GLY A 148 -37.25 -11.57 8.98
C GLY A 148 -35.92 -11.03 9.54
N GLU A 149 -35.97 -10.05 10.46
CA GLU A 149 -34.79 -9.32 10.94
C GLU A 149 -33.78 -10.19 11.72
N ARG A 150 -34.20 -11.37 12.19
CA ARG A 150 -33.33 -12.32 12.91
C ARG A 150 -32.23 -12.90 12.02
N GLN A 151 -32.45 -12.93 10.71
CA GLN A 151 -31.52 -13.53 9.75
C GLN A 151 -31.59 -12.77 8.43
N LEU A 152 -30.83 -11.68 8.33
CA LEU A 152 -30.80 -10.82 7.13
C LEU A 152 -30.12 -11.48 5.93
N GLY A 153 -29.35 -12.56 6.10
CA GLY A 153 -28.64 -13.20 4.99
C GLY A 153 -27.55 -12.32 4.36
N LEU A 154 -26.83 -11.56 5.19
CA LEU A 154 -25.68 -10.76 4.77
C LEU A 154 -24.39 -11.55 5.05
N PRO A 155 -23.57 -11.87 4.03
CA PRO A 155 -22.28 -12.51 4.24
C PRO A 155 -21.31 -11.56 4.95
N ALA A 156 -20.29 -12.09 5.64
CA ALA A 156 -19.22 -11.22 6.13
C ALA A 156 -18.55 -10.47 4.95
N ASN A 157 -17.84 -9.36 5.20
CA ASN A 157 -17.31 -8.50 4.14
C ASN A 157 -16.12 -9.13 3.37
N TRP A 158 -15.65 -10.30 3.83
CA TRP A 158 -14.66 -11.16 3.18
C TRP A 158 -15.25 -12.47 2.61
N GLU A 159 -16.56 -12.68 2.74
CA GLU A 159 -17.27 -13.86 2.24
C GLU A 159 -18.12 -13.54 1.00
N SER A 160 -18.81 -14.54 0.47
CA SER A 160 -19.86 -14.38 -0.54
C SER A 160 -21.11 -15.19 -0.19
N ASN A 161 -22.15 -15.11 -1.02
CA ASN A 161 -23.40 -15.84 -0.77
C ASN A 161 -23.21 -17.35 -0.68
N SER A 162 -22.19 -17.93 -1.30
CA SER A 162 -21.85 -19.35 -1.11
C SER A 162 -21.49 -19.74 0.33
N SER A 163 -21.18 -18.77 1.19
CA SER A 163 -20.94 -18.99 2.63
C SER A 163 -22.22 -18.91 3.48
N LEU A 164 -23.34 -18.48 2.88
CA LEU A 164 -24.61 -18.39 3.58
C LEU A 164 -25.31 -19.76 3.64
N PRO A 165 -26.10 -20.03 4.70
CA PRO A 165 -27.10 -21.08 4.66
C PRO A 165 -28.00 -20.90 3.44
N THR A 166 -28.39 -22.01 2.80
CA THR A 166 -29.28 -21.99 1.63
C THR A 166 -30.77 -21.95 2.03
N THR A 167 -31.11 -22.43 3.23
CA THR A 167 -32.46 -22.47 3.77
C THR A 167 -32.54 -21.81 5.16
N GLY A 168 -33.75 -21.72 5.71
CA GLY A 168 -34.00 -21.15 7.04
C GLY A 168 -34.39 -19.68 7.05
N TYR A 169 -34.76 -19.12 5.91
CA TYR A 169 -35.18 -17.72 5.78
C TYR A 169 -36.70 -17.59 5.74
N ASP A 170 -37.22 -16.66 6.53
CA ASP A 170 -38.55 -16.09 6.33
C ASP A 170 -38.39 -14.90 5.40
N ASN A 171 -38.52 -15.13 4.08
CA ASN A 171 -38.37 -14.09 3.08
C ASN A 171 -39.35 -14.20 1.91
N GLN A 172 -39.69 -13.04 1.34
CA GLN A 172 -40.48 -12.91 0.11
C GLN A 172 -39.85 -11.85 -0.81
N ILE A 173 -40.05 -12.01 -2.12
CA ILE A 173 -40.02 -10.87 -3.04
C ILE A 173 -41.41 -10.25 -3.02
N VAL A 174 -41.48 -8.94 -2.78
CA VAL A 174 -42.74 -8.20 -2.66
C VAL A 174 -42.75 -6.97 -3.56
N ALA A 175 -43.94 -6.55 -3.97
CA ALA A 175 -44.20 -5.22 -4.48
C ALA A 175 -44.94 -4.39 -3.43
N LEU A 176 -44.40 -3.22 -3.12
CA LEU A 176 -45.02 -2.22 -2.25
C LEU A 176 -45.81 -1.26 -3.13
N ALA A 177 -47.14 -1.41 -3.15
CA ALA A 177 -48.01 -0.51 -3.87
C ALA A 177 -48.32 0.73 -3.02
N TYR A 178 -48.03 1.91 -3.55
CA TYR A 178 -48.24 3.19 -2.87
C TYR A 178 -49.54 3.83 -3.35
N ARG A 179 -50.58 3.86 -2.51
CA ARG A 179 -51.85 4.58 -2.78
C ARG A 179 -52.29 5.37 -1.56
N ASP A 180 -52.60 6.65 -1.75
CA ASP A 180 -53.12 7.54 -0.71
C ASP A 180 -52.30 7.53 0.61
N HIS A 181 -50.97 7.44 0.49
CA HIS A 181 -50.03 7.30 1.61
C HIS A 181 -50.16 6.02 2.44
N SER A 182 -50.96 5.05 1.98
CA SER A 182 -51.00 3.69 2.49
C SER A 182 -50.16 2.78 1.60
N VAL A 183 -49.35 1.92 2.23
CA VAL A 183 -48.53 0.93 1.54
C VAL A 183 -49.20 -0.42 1.66
N ARG A 184 -49.50 -1.05 0.52
CA ARG A 184 -49.95 -2.44 0.47
C ARG A 184 -48.79 -3.33 0.03
N VAL A 185 -48.50 -4.35 0.82
CA VAL A 185 -47.51 -5.38 0.49
C VAL A 185 -48.18 -6.47 -0.36
N GLU A 186 -47.73 -6.61 -1.59
CA GLU A 186 -48.12 -7.67 -2.53
C GLU A 186 -46.99 -8.71 -2.61
N ILE A 187 -47.27 -9.97 -2.28
CA ILE A 187 -46.29 -11.05 -2.38
C ILE A 187 -46.21 -11.49 -3.84
N LEU A 188 -45.03 -11.34 -4.45
CA LEU A 188 -44.78 -11.79 -5.81
C LEU A 188 -44.16 -13.19 -5.84
N LEU A 189 -43.29 -13.48 -4.86
CA LEU A 189 -42.69 -14.79 -4.68
C LEU A 189 -42.46 -15.08 -3.20
N GLN A 190 -42.90 -16.26 -2.76
CA GLN A 190 -42.55 -16.83 -1.47
C GLN A 190 -41.93 -18.22 -1.68
N PRO A 191 -40.64 -18.42 -1.39
CA PRO A 191 -40.01 -19.73 -1.53
C PRO A 191 -40.63 -20.77 -0.58
N GLU A 192 -41.05 -21.92 -1.12
CA GLU A 192 -41.84 -22.95 -0.41
C GLU A 192 -41.13 -23.56 0.82
N ASP A 193 -39.79 -23.62 0.82
CA ASP A 193 -38.97 -24.27 1.86
C ASP A 193 -38.10 -23.30 2.67
N GLY A 194 -38.45 -22.01 2.69
CA GLY A 194 -37.64 -20.98 3.36
C GLY A 194 -36.23 -20.84 2.77
N ARG A 195 -36.10 -21.06 1.46
CA ARG A 195 -34.87 -20.81 0.70
C ARG A 195 -34.56 -19.30 0.65
N TYR A 196 -33.27 -18.96 0.65
CA TYR A 196 -32.83 -17.58 0.44
C TYR A 196 -33.37 -17.02 -0.88
N VAL A 197 -33.80 -15.75 -0.89
CA VAL A 197 -34.13 -14.99 -2.12
C VAL A 197 -33.61 -13.55 -2.05
N GLY A 198 -32.80 -13.09 -3.01
CA GLY A 198 -32.27 -11.72 -3.03
C GLY A 198 -31.31 -11.46 -4.18
N GLN A 199 -30.53 -10.38 -4.12
CA GLN A 199 -29.66 -9.91 -5.21
C GLN A 199 -30.42 -9.68 -6.51
N MET A 200 -31.46 -8.85 -6.44
CA MET A 200 -32.36 -8.57 -7.55
C MET A 200 -31.73 -7.63 -8.59
N ASP A 201 -31.99 -7.89 -9.86
CA ASP A 201 -31.72 -6.98 -10.98
C ASP A 201 -32.96 -6.90 -11.89
N LEU A 202 -33.58 -5.72 -11.96
CA LEU A 202 -34.81 -5.50 -12.74
C LEU A 202 -34.45 -5.20 -14.20
N HIS A 203 -35.01 -5.97 -15.13
CA HIS A 203 -34.83 -5.75 -16.56
C HIS A 203 -35.35 -4.36 -16.97
N TRP A 204 -34.75 -3.74 -17.99
CA TRP A 204 -35.09 -2.38 -18.41
C TRP A 204 -36.53 -2.22 -18.93
N ASP A 205 -37.22 -3.29 -19.31
CA ASP A 205 -38.66 -3.23 -19.65
C ASP A 205 -39.58 -3.14 -18.42
N GLY A 206 -39.05 -3.39 -17.22
CA GLY A 206 -39.83 -3.43 -15.98
C GLY A 206 -40.75 -4.65 -15.84
N CYS A 207 -40.59 -5.67 -16.68
CA CYS A 207 -41.47 -6.85 -16.72
C CYS A 207 -40.86 -8.11 -16.10
N ARG A 208 -39.54 -8.17 -15.96
CA ARG A 208 -38.84 -9.37 -15.48
C ARG A 208 -37.69 -9.00 -14.54
N VAL A 209 -37.40 -9.86 -13.57
CA VAL A 209 -36.35 -9.63 -12.56
C VAL A 209 -35.46 -10.87 -12.41
N LEU A 210 -34.14 -10.67 -12.45
CA LEU A 210 -33.18 -11.69 -12.02
C LEU A 210 -33.03 -11.66 -10.52
N PHE A 211 -32.80 -12.81 -9.90
CA PHE A 211 -32.49 -12.92 -8.47
C PHE A 211 -31.73 -14.21 -8.17
N SER A 212 -31.00 -14.21 -7.06
CA SER A 212 -30.31 -15.38 -6.52
C SER A 212 -31.22 -16.18 -5.58
N MET A 213 -31.29 -17.48 -5.80
CA MET A 213 -32.00 -18.43 -4.94
C MET A 213 -31.38 -19.82 -5.09
N PRO A 214 -31.28 -20.65 -4.04
CA PRO A 214 -30.84 -22.03 -4.20
C PRO A 214 -31.72 -22.81 -5.18
N GLY A 215 -31.10 -23.42 -6.19
CA GLY A 215 -31.77 -24.19 -7.24
C GLY A 215 -32.08 -25.64 -6.85
N GLY A 216 -32.47 -26.45 -7.82
CA GLY A 216 -32.86 -27.86 -7.59
C GLY A 216 -31.73 -28.76 -7.05
N ASN A 217 -30.47 -28.37 -7.24
CA ASN A 217 -29.29 -29.07 -6.74
C ASN A 217 -28.86 -28.62 -5.33
N GLY A 218 -29.60 -27.71 -4.69
CA GLY A 218 -29.29 -27.16 -3.37
C GLY A 218 -28.14 -26.16 -3.34
N ARG A 219 -27.57 -25.77 -4.50
CA ARG A 219 -26.58 -24.70 -4.65
C ARG A 219 -27.27 -23.39 -5.02
N PHE A 220 -26.65 -22.25 -4.75
CA PHE A 220 -27.13 -20.98 -5.26
C PHE A 220 -27.16 -21.00 -6.79
N GLN A 221 -28.29 -20.60 -7.37
CA GLN A 221 -28.49 -20.44 -8.80
C GLN A 221 -29.18 -19.09 -9.07
N VAL A 222 -29.13 -18.66 -10.33
CA VAL A 222 -29.82 -17.45 -10.78
C VAL A 222 -31.17 -17.84 -11.37
N HIS A 223 -32.22 -17.13 -10.96
CA HIS A 223 -33.58 -17.31 -11.42
C HIS A 223 -34.09 -16.02 -12.06
N GLU A 224 -35.03 -16.14 -12.99
CA GLU A 224 -35.78 -15.03 -13.58
C GLU A 224 -37.26 -15.19 -13.18
N LEU A 225 -37.86 -14.11 -12.67
CA LEU A 225 -39.30 -14.02 -12.40
C LEU A 225 -39.95 -13.13 -13.45
N ASP A 226 -40.96 -13.66 -14.14
CA ASP A 226 -41.88 -12.87 -14.96
C ASP A 226 -42.96 -12.23 -14.08
N LEU A 227 -43.01 -10.91 -14.06
CA LEU A 227 -43.87 -10.16 -13.15
C LEU A 227 -45.34 -10.13 -13.60
N ALA A 228 -45.64 -10.53 -14.84
CA ALA A 228 -47.00 -10.58 -15.35
C ALA A 228 -47.63 -11.96 -15.11
N SER A 229 -46.89 -13.04 -15.37
CA SER A 229 -47.38 -14.41 -15.18
C SER A 229 -47.13 -14.95 -13.77
N GLY A 230 -46.15 -14.41 -13.04
CA GLY A 230 -45.65 -14.97 -11.79
C GLY A 230 -44.76 -16.21 -11.98
N GLU A 231 -44.41 -16.55 -13.23
CA GLU A 231 -43.57 -17.71 -13.54
C GLU A 231 -42.12 -17.46 -13.10
N VAL A 232 -41.56 -18.42 -12.35
CA VAL A 232 -40.15 -18.43 -11.95
C VAL A 232 -39.41 -19.48 -12.74
N ARG A 233 -38.30 -19.08 -13.36
CA ARG A 233 -37.43 -19.97 -14.15
C ARG A 233 -35.99 -19.93 -13.64
N GLU A 234 -35.42 -21.08 -13.32
CA GLU A 234 -33.97 -21.22 -13.11
C GLU A 234 -33.23 -21.03 -14.45
N LEU A 235 -32.23 -20.15 -14.50
CA LEU A 235 -31.43 -19.92 -15.69
C LEU A 235 -30.43 -21.06 -15.90
N PRO A 236 -30.26 -21.58 -17.14
CA PRO A 236 -29.27 -22.61 -17.43
C PRO A 236 -27.87 -21.98 -17.49
N LEU A 237 -27.26 -21.83 -16.31
CA LEU A 237 -25.89 -21.34 -16.11
C LEU A 237 -24.90 -22.53 -16.04
N ILE A 238 -23.96 -22.51 -15.09
CA ILE A 238 -23.00 -23.60 -14.88
C ILE A 238 -23.71 -24.71 -14.08
N PRO A 239 -23.96 -25.90 -14.67
CA PRO A 239 -24.87 -26.89 -14.11
C PRO A 239 -24.22 -27.82 -13.07
N ASP A 240 -22.91 -27.70 -12.86
CA ASP A 240 -22.16 -28.61 -12.04
C ASP A 240 -22.58 -28.53 -10.54
N ALA A 241 -22.78 -29.69 -9.90
CA ALA A 241 -23.36 -29.78 -8.55
C ALA A 241 -22.49 -29.23 -7.40
N ASP A 242 -21.22 -28.93 -7.70
CA ASP A 242 -20.21 -28.39 -6.78
C ASP A 242 -19.91 -26.90 -7.03
N VAL A 243 -20.74 -26.24 -7.84
CA VAL A 243 -20.64 -24.84 -8.23
C VAL A 243 -21.89 -24.07 -7.80
N ASP A 244 -21.66 -22.87 -7.28
CA ASP A 244 -22.69 -21.88 -6.98
C ASP A 244 -22.63 -20.76 -8.05
N ASN A 245 -23.80 -20.31 -8.51
CA ASN A 245 -23.96 -19.18 -9.43
C ASN A 245 -24.96 -18.17 -8.84
N TYR A 246 -24.59 -16.89 -8.74
CA TYR A 246 -25.42 -15.88 -8.09
C TYR A 246 -25.00 -14.45 -8.49
N ASP A 247 -25.72 -13.46 -7.99
CA ASP A 247 -25.45 -12.02 -8.14
C ASP A 247 -25.32 -11.62 -9.62
N ALA A 248 -26.43 -11.79 -10.34
CA ALA A 248 -26.47 -11.59 -11.77
C ALA A 248 -27.05 -10.22 -12.14
N CYS A 249 -26.65 -9.71 -13.30
CA CYS A 249 -27.29 -8.58 -13.95
C CYS A 249 -27.54 -8.85 -15.43
N TYR A 250 -28.59 -8.23 -15.97
CA TYR A 250 -28.86 -8.26 -17.40
C TYR A 250 -27.79 -7.48 -18.17
N LEU A 251 -27.48 -7.94 -19.40
CA LEU A 251 -26.64 -7.22 -20.34
C LEU A 251 -27.49 -6.59 -21.47
N PRO A 252 -27.11 -5.43 -22.03
CA PRO A 252 -27.90 -4.74 -23.05
C PRO A 252 -28.18 -5.54 -24.33
N ASP A 253 -27.35 -6.55 -24.63
CA ASP A 253 -27.47 -7.44 -25.77
C ASP A 253 -28.37 -8.67 -25.52
N GLY A 254 -28.98 -8.76 -24.33
CA GLY A 254 -29.80 -9.89 -23.90
C GLY A 254 -29.02 -11.01 -23.22
N GLY A 255 -27.71 -10.85 -23.02
CA GLY A 255 -26.91 -11.74 -22.19
C GLY A 255 -27.12 -11.49 -20.69
N VAL A 256 -26.43 -12.28 -19.86
CA VAL A 256 -26.42 -12.14 -18.40
C VAL A 256 -24.97 -12.25 -17.91
N ALA A 257 -24.54 -11.32 -17.07
CA ALA A 257 -23.30 -11.45 -16.29
C ALA A 257 -23.64 -11.93 -14.88
N PHE A 258 -22.83 -12.82 -14.31
CA PHE A 258 -23.07 -13.43 -13.01
C PHE A 258 -21.76 -13.81 -12.32
N THR A 259 -21.78 -13.99 -11.00
CA THR A 259 -20.65 -14.50 -10.23
C THR A 259 -20.74 -16.03 -10.09
N SER A 260 -19.60 -16.72 -10.11
CA SER A 260 -19.55 -18.19 -9.95
C SER A 260 -18.33 -18.67 -9.21
N THR A 261 -18.50 -19.73 -8.42
CA THR A 261 -17.43 -20.41 -7.67
C THR A 261 -16.68 -21.47 -8.50
N ALA A 262 -16.98 -21.59 -9.80
CA ALA A 262 -16.33 -22.50 -10.75
C ALA A 262 -14.79 -22.46 -10.82
N PRO A 263 -14.06 -21.38 -10.47
CA PRO A 263 -12.60 -21.39 -10.46
C PRO A 263 -11.96 -22.40 -9.48
N PHE A 264 -12.70 -22.86 -8.45
CA PHE A 264 -12.16 -23.73 -7.39
C PHE A 264 -11.00 -23.13 -6.58
N ILE A 265 -10.98 -21.79 -6.52
CA ILE A 265 -10.08 -20.99 -5.71
C ILE A 265 -10.71 -20.78 -4.32
N GLY A 266 -9.87 -20.73 -3.29
CA GLY A 266 -10.28 -20.40 -1.92
C GLY A 266 -9.55 -19.15 -1.43
N VAL A 267 -10.20 -18.33 -0.59
CA VAL A 267 -9.60 -17.11 -0.03
C VAL A 267 -8.39 -17.47 0.87
N PRO A 268 -7.18 -16.96 0.60
CA PRO A 268 -5.97 -17.33 1.35
C PRO A 268 -6.04 -17.07 2.85
N CYS A 269 -6.58 -15.91 3.28
CA CYS A 269 -6.53 -15.48 4.68
C CYS A 269 -7.36 -16.35 5.63
N VAL A 270 -8.31 -17.12 5.10
CA VAL A 270 -9.15 -18.07 5.84
C VAL A 270 -8.91 -19.52 5.41
N ALA A 271 -7.68 -19.81 4.96
CA ALA A 271 -7.24 -21.14 4.52
C ALA A 271 -8.19 -21.78 3.49
N GLY A 272 -8.74 -20.97 2.60
CA GLY A 272 -9.57 -21.42 1.49
C GLY A 272 -10.95 -21.92 1.89
N SER A 273 -11.42 -21.61 3.10
CA SER A 273 -12.77 -21.95 3.56
C SER A 273 -13.86 -21.10 2.90
N SER A 274 -13.56 -19.85 2.53
CA SER A 274 -14.43 -19.06 1.65
C SER A 274 -14.13 -19.37 0.18
N HIS A 275 -15.16 -19.72 -0.58
CA HIS A 275 -15.04 -20.10 -2.00
C HIS A 275 -15.11 -18.88 -2.90
N VAL A 276 -14.02 -18.62 -3.62
CA VAL A 276 -13.86 -17.42 -4.43
C VAL A 276 -14.79 -17.40 -5.63
N THR A 277 -15.34 -16.22 -5.90
CA THR A 277 -16.21 -15.94 -7.04
C THR A 277 -15.50 -15.10 -8.09
N ASN A 278 -15.49 -15.58 -9.33
CA ASN A 278 -15.14 -14.78 -10.49
C ASN A 278 -16.40 -14.49 -11.31
N LEU A 279 -16.34 -13.47 -12.17
CA LEU A 279 -17.42 -13.08 -13.07
C LEU A 279 -17.42 -13.94 -14.34
N TYR A 280 -18.61 -14.30 -14.78
CA TYR A 280 -18.90 -15.05 -15.97
C TYR A 280 -19.98 -14.35 -16.78
N ARG A 281 -20.01 -14.62 -18.08
CA ARG A 281 -21.06 -14.16 -18.98
C ARG A 281 -21.71 -15.34 -19.66
N ARG A 282 -23.05 -15.32 -19.68
CA ARG A 282 -23.88 -16.15 -20.56
C ARG A 282 -24.39 -15.30 -21.71
N ASP A 283 -24.02 -15.67 -22.93
CA ASP A 283 -24.51 -15.04 -24.16
C ASP A 283 -25.98 -15.41 -24.41
N PRO A 284 -26.72 -14.64 -25.25
CA PRO A 284 -28.10 -14.97 -25.64
C PRO A 284 -28.25 -16.37 -26.26
N ASN A 285 -27.21 -16.86 -26.95
CA ASN A 285 -27.16 -18.19 -27.55
C ASN A 285 -26.89 -19.32 -26.53
N GLY A 286 -26.65 -18.99 -25.26
CA GLY A 286 -26.37 -19.93 -24.18
C GLY A 286 -24.90 -20.26 -23.95
N ARG A 287 -23.96 -19.73 -24.74
CA ARG A 287 -22.52 -19.88 -24.49
C ARG A 287 -22.13 -19.20 -23.17
N ILE A 288 -21.35 -19.88 -22.34
CA ILE A 288 -20.82 -19.34 -21.08
C ILE A 288 -19.30 -19.19 -21.19
N ARG A 289 -18.78 -18.07 -20.72
CA ARG A 289 -17.33 -17.84 -20.59
C ARG A 289 -16.99 -17.10 -19.30
N GLN A 290 -15.77 -17.32 -18.81
CA GLN A 290 -15.22 -16.57 -17.68
C GLN A 290 -14.77 -15.17 -18.15
N LEU A 291 -14.92 -14.16 -17.29
CA LEU A 291 -14.50 -12.78 -17.54
C LEU A 291 -13.30 -12.38 -16.68
N THR A 292 -13.29 -12.75 -15.40
CA THR A 292 -12.22 -12.40 -14.45
C THR A 292 -11.47 -13.64 -13.96
N VAL A 293 -10.19 -13.47 -13.62
CA VAL A 293 -9.32 -14.55 -13.13
C VAL A 293 -8.54 -14.02 -11.93
N ASP A 294 -9.23 -13.89 -10.81
CA ASP A 294 -8.69 -13.27 -9.59
C ASP A 294 -8.58 -14.27 -8.43
N GLN A 295 -7.70 -13.98 -7.46
CA GLN A 295 -7.43 -14.78 -6.26
C GLN A 295 -8.55 -14.65 -5.23
N GLU A 296 -9.16 -13.48 -5.14
CA GLU A 296 -10.27 -13.20 -4.24
C GLU A 296 -11.55 -12.90 -5.00
N HIS A 297 -12.59 -12.52 -4.26
CA HIS A 297 -13.92 -12.35 -4.80
C HIS A 297 -14.06 -11.13 -5.72
N ASN A 298 -14.81 -11.34 -6.81
CA ASN A 298 -15.53 -10.27 -7.49
C ASN A 298 -17.02 -10.30 -7.11
N TRP A 299 -17.62 -9.12 -6.93
CA TRP A 299 -19.01 -8.95 -6.48
C TRP A 299 -19.77 -7.87 -7.25
N HIS A 300 -21.10 -7.95 -7.17
CA HIS A 300 -22.07 -6.92 -7.53
C HIS A 300 -21.86 -6.33 -8.93
N PRO A 301 -21.90 -7.15 -10.00
CA PRO A 301 -21.86 -6.61 -11.35
C PRO A 301 -23.09 -5.74 -11.61
N ARG A 302 -22.87 -4.52 -12.14
CA ARG A 302 -23.92 -3.57 -12.54
C ARG A 302 -23.57 -2.93 -13.88
N VAL A 303 -24.55 -2.83 -14.78
CA VAL A 303 -24.34 -2.17 -16.07
C VAL A 303 -24.43 -0.65 -15.92
N MET A 304 -23.36 0.03 -16.34
CA MET A 304 -23.26 1.49 -16.37
C MET A 304 -24.02 2.09 -17.55
N ALA A 305 -24.26 3.41 -17.49
CA ALA A 305 -24.97 4.15 -18.55
C ALA A 305 -24.27 4.08 -19.92
N ASP A 306 -22.96 3.84 -19.95
CA ASP A 306 -22.15 3.67 -21.17
C ASP A 306 -22.07 2.20 -21.66
N GLY A 307 -22.76 1.27 -20.99
CA GLY A 307 -22.81 -0.14 -21.35
C GLY A 307 -21.69 -1.01 -20.76
N ARG A 308 -20.72 -0.42 -20.03
CA ARG A 308 -19.70 -1.19 -19.29
C ARG A 308 -20.29 -1.84 -18.05
N ILE A 309 -19.59 -2.83 -17.51
CA ILE A 309 -19.91 -3.46 -16.23
C ILE A 309 -19.03 -2.82 -15.14
N LEU A 310 -19.66 -2.29 -14.10
CA LEU A 310 -19.07 -1.92 -12.82
C LEU A 310 -19.12 -3.14 -11.89
N TYR A 311 -18.06 -3.41 -11.13
CA TYR A 311 -18.03 -4.50 -10.16
C TYR A 311 -17.00 -4.22 -9.07
N LEU A 312 -17.14 -4.85 -7.91
CA LEU A 312 -16.17 -4.76 -6.84
C LEU A 312 -15.17 -5.93 -6.96
N ARG A 313 -13.87 -5.65 -6.86
CA ARG A 313 -12.80 -6.66 -6.80
C ARG A 313 -12.07 -6.53 -5.48
N TRP A 314 -11.95 -7.63 -4.76
CA TRP A 314 -10.97 -7.75 -3.70
C TRP A 314 -9.66 -8.24 -4.31
N GLU A 315 -8.53 -7.62 -3.93
CA GLU A 315 -7.20 -8.10 -4.31
C GLU A 315 -6.17 -7.75 -3.23
N TYR A 316 -5.22 -8.63 -2.91
CA TYR A 316 -4.20 -8.29 -1.90
C TYR A 316 -2.79 -8.87 -2.08
N SER A 317 -2.32 -9.03 -3.32
CA SER A 317 -0.93 -9.42 -3.54
C SER A 317 0.06 -8.34 -3.07
N ASP A 318 0.79 -8.63 -1.99
CA ASP A 318 1.82 -7.78 -1.36
C ASP A 318 1.30 -6.45 -0.78
N ILE A 319 -0.02 -6.31 -0.63
CA ILE A 319 -0.74 -5.13 -0.11
C ILE A 319 -1.77 -5.56 0.95
N PRO A 320 -2.35 -4.64 1.74
CA PRO A 320 -3.18 -5.01 2.87
C PRO A 320 -4.55 -5.54 2.48
N HIS A 321 -4.91 -6.72 3.00
CA HIS A 321 -6.15 -7.41 2.62
C HIS A 321 -7.42 -6.79 3.23
N ALA A 322 -7.29 -6.07 4.35
CA ALA A 322 -8.43 -5.47 5.04
C ALA A 322 -8.98 -4.20 4.36
N HIS A 323 -8.21 -3.58 3.46
CA HIS A 323 -8.53 -2.26 2.89
C HIS A 323 -8.66 -2.26 1.36
N SER A 324 -8.43 -3.39 0.70
CA SER A 324 -8.21 -3.48 -0.75
C SER A 324 -9.41 -3.99 -1.55
N ARG A 325 -10.62 -3.47 -1.30
CA ARG A 325 -11.81 -3.76 -2.10
C ARG A 325 -12.07 -2.63 -3.06
N ILE A 326 -11.50 -2.77 -4.24
CA ILE A 326 -11.37 -1.73 -5.24
C ILE A 326 -12.54 -1.86 -6.21
N LEU A 327 -13.17 -0.73 -6.53
CA LEU A 327 -14.21 -0.69 -7.54
C LEU A 327 -13.54 -0.77 -8.92
N PHE A 328 -14.00 -1.67 -9.78
CA PHE A 328 -13.46 -1.92 -11.12
C PHE A 328 -14.55 -1.75 -12.18
N CYS A 329 -14.12 -1.58 -13.42
CA CYS A 329 -15.00 -1.61 -14.58
C CYS A 329 -14.39 -2.42 -15.73
N MET A 330 -15.24 -2.92 -16.63
CA MET A 330 -14.82 -3.61 -17.86
C MET A 330 -15.90 -3.53 -18.95
N ASN A 331 -15.55 -3.89 -20.18
CA ASN A 331 -16.56 -4.16 -21.20
C ASN A 331 -17.30 -5.47 -20.88
N PRO A 332 -18.56 -5.64 -21.34
CA PRO A 332 -19.34 -6.87 -21.12
C PRO A 332 -18.71 -8.15 -21.66
N ASP A 333 -17.69 -8.08 -22.51
CA ASP A 333 -16.96 -9.25 -23.03
C ASP A 333 -15.72 -9.63 -22.20
N GLY A 334 -15.40 -8.86 -21.15
CA GLY A 334 -14.26 -9.05 -20.28
C GLY A 334 -13.04 -8.20 -20.65
N THR A 335 -13.06 -7.50 -21.78
CA THR A 335 -11.96 -6.62 -22.22
C THR A 335 -11.94 -5.31 -21.43
N ASN A 336 -10.79 -4.64 -21.44
CA ASN A 336 -10.60 -3.32 -20.83
C ASN A 336 -10.93 -3.29 -19.32
N GLN A 337 -10.53 -4.33 -18.60
CA GLN A 337 -10.59 -4.36 -17.14
C GLN A 337 -9.68 -3.28 -16.55
N ALA A 338 -10.24 -2.39 -15.75
CA ALA A 338 -9.50 -1.30 -15.13
C ALA A 338 -10.10 -0.91 -13.78
N ALA A 339 -9.22 -0.49 -12.86
CA ALA A 339 -9.66 0.11 -11.60
C ALA A 339 -10.48 1.38 -11.88
N TYR A 340 -11.62 1.46 -11.21
CA TYR A 340 -12.58 2.55 -11.30
C TYR A 340 -12.35 3.57 -10.17
N TYR A 341 -12.27 3.09 -8.92
CA TYR A 341 -12.05 3.92 -7.73
C TYR A 341 -11.36 3.13 -6.63
N GLY A 342 -10.45 3.76 -5.87
CA GLY A 342 -9.85 3.19 -4.65
C GLY A 342 -8.54 2.42 -4.87
N SER A 343 -7.98 2.43 -6.08
CA SER A 343 -6.66 1.83 -6.32
C SER A 343 -5.56 2.65 -5.63
N ASN A 344 -4.66 1.96 -4.93
CA ASN A 344 -3.65 2.56 -4.05
C ASN A 344 -4.27 3.45 -2.96
N SER A 345 -5.35 3.02 -2.30
CA SER A 345 -6.04 3.80 -1.26
C SER A 345 -6.53 2.92 -0.13
N TYR A 346 -6.37 3.38 1.11
CA TYR A 346 -6.95 2.71 2.28
C TYR A 346 -8.45 2.97 2.42
N PHE A 347 -8.93 4.11 1.94
CA PHE A 347 -10.33 4.51 2.00
C PHE A 347 -11.00 4.56 0.61
N PRO A 348 -12.26 4.10 0.50
CA PRO A 348 -12.97 3.31 1.51
C PRO A 348 -12.40 1.89 1.58
N ASN A 349 -12.39 1.27 2.78
CA ASN A 349 -11.94 -0.13 2.93
C ASN A 349 -12.69 -1.11 2.01
N SER A 350 -14.01 -0.86 1.89
CA SER A 350 -14.96 -1.61 1.06
C SER A 350 -16.03 -0.65 0.55
N PHE A 351 -16.48 -0.84 -0.69
CA PHE A 351 -17.58 -0.07 -1.28
C PHE A 351 -18.61 -1.00 -1.94
N PHE A 352 -19.57 -1.49 -1.15
CA PHE A 352 -20.58 -2.46 -1.61
C PHE A 352 -21.80 -1.78 -2.23
N ASP A 353 -22.60 -2.56 -2.95
CA ASP A 353 -23.85 -2.14 -3.60
C ASP A 353 -23.69 -0.87 -4.47
N ALA A 354 -22.54 -0.71 -5.12
CA ALA A 354 -22.28 0.43 -5.98
C ALA A 354 -23.26 0.46 -7.16
N GLN A 355 -23.95 1.58 -7.35
CA GLN A 355 -24.89 1.82 -8.44
C GLN A 355 -24.48 3.03 -9.27
N PRO A 356 -24.52 2.94 -10.61
CA PRO A 356 -24.31 4.08 -11.49
C PRO A 356 -25.48 5.06 -11.39
N ILE A 357 -25.18 6.36 -11.31
CA ILE A 357 -26.19 7.42 -11.24
C ILE A 357 -26.64 7.79 -12.67
N PRO A 358 -27.94 7.64 -13.03
CA PRO A 358 -28.42 7.71 -14.42
C PRO A 358 -28.14 9.00 -15.20
N GLU A 359 -28.11 10.14 -14.52
CA GLU A 359 -27.99 11.48 -15.13
C GLU A 359 -26.54 11.94 -15.30
N THR A 360 -25.59 11.15 -14.80
CA THR A 360 -24.16 11.48 -14.77
C THR A 360 -23.36 10.47 -15.57
N ILE A 361 -22.20 10.90 -16.08
CA ILE A 361 -21.24 9.97 -16.69
C ILE A 361 -20.21 9.60 -15.63
N GLY A 362 -20.43 8.46 -14.98
CA GLY A 362 -19.45 7.82 -14.11
C GLY A 362 -19.57 8.12 -12.62
N THR A 363 -20.52 8.94 -12.18
CA THR A 363 -20.78 9.06 -10.74
C THR A 363 -21.49 7.79 -10.24
N VAL A 364 -21.12 7.34 -9.05
CA VAL A 364 -21.70 6.15 -8.41
C VAL A 364 -22.09 6.45 -6.97
N ILE A 365 -23.16 5.81 -6.51
CA ILE A 365 -23.53 5.78 -5.08
C ILE A 365 -23.33 4.36 -4.55
N GLY A 366 -22.91 4.22 -3.30
CA GLY A 366 -22.69 2.92 -2.68
C GLY A 366 -22.43 3.02 -1.18
N VAL A 367 -22.15 1.87 -0.57
CA VAL A 367 -22.03 1.74 0.88
C VAL A 367 -20.58 1.48 1.26
N ALA A 368 -19.97 2.42 1.98
CA ALA A 368 -18.66 2.26 2.58
C ALA A 368 -18.74 1.52 3.92
N THR A 369 -17.97 0.44 4.08
CA THR A 369 -17.95 -0.40 5.31
C THR A 369 -16.57 -1.03 5.55
N GLY A 370 -16.40 -1.67 6.71
CA GLY A 370 -15.15 -2.31 7.16
C GLY A 370 -14.87 -3.68 6.54
N HIS A 371 -13.76 -4.31 6.91
CA HIS A 371 -13.49 -5.71 6.56
C HIS A 371 -14.05 -6.68 7.61
N HIS A 372 -13.86 -6.39 8.89
CA HIS A 372 -14.61 -6.99 10.00
C HIS A 372 -15.72 -6.07 10.53
N GLY A 373 -16.45 -6.57 11.54
CA GLY A 373 -17.52 -5.85 12.22
C GLY A 373 -18.85 -5.94 11.47
N THR A 374 -19.49 -4.79 11.28
CA THR A 374 -20.80 -4.66 10.64
C THR A 374 -20.79 -5.23 9.22
N ARG A 375 -21.73 -6.14 8.94
CA ARG A 375 -21.82 -6.86 7.66
C ARG A 375 -22.56 -6.02 6.62
N ARG A 376 -21.89 -5.70 5.51
CA ARG A 376 -22.38 -5.05 4.27
C ARG A 376 -22.99 -3.66 4.41
N SER A 377 -23.59 -3.33 5.54
CA SER A 377 -24.14 -2.00 5.80
C SER A 377 -23.08 -1.02 6.27
N GLY A 378 -23.33 0.26 6.08
CA GLY A 378 -22.40 1.30 6.50
C GLY A 378 -22.81 2.70 6.06
N ARG A 379 -21.82 3.52 5.73
CA ARG A 379 -21.97 4.93 5.33
C ARG A 379 -22.37 5.01 3.86
N LEU A 380 -23.30 5.90 3.52
CA LEU A 380 -23.75 6.10 2.13
C LEU A 380 -22.95 7.22 1.49
N LEU A 381 -22.14 6.91 0.47
CA LEU A 381 -21.28 7.87 -0.21
C LEU A 381 -21.59 7.95 -1.70
N ILE A 382 -21.43 9.15 -2.25
CA ILE A 382 -21.44 9.42 -3.68
C ILE A 382 -20.01 9.69 -4.12
N LEU A 383 -19.53 8.92 -5.10
CA LEU A 383 -18.18 9.00 -5.65
C LEU A 383 -18.22 9.52 -7.09
N ASP A 384 -17.36 10.49 -7.39
CA ASP A 384 -17.09 10.96 -8.74
C ASP A 384 -15.59 10.76 -9.10
N PRO A 385 -15.27 9.72 -9.91
CA PRO A 385 -13.92 9.47 -10.42
C PRO A 385 -13.34 10.58 -11.30
N ALA A 386 -14.16 11.54 -11.78
CA ALA A 386 -13.67 12.72 -12.49
C ALA A 386 -13.10 13.77 -11.54
N VAL A 387 -13.55 13.81 -10.27
CA VAL A 387 -13.04 14.70 -9.21
C VAL A 387 -11.77 14.12 -8.58
N GLY A 388 -11.79 12.81 -8.29
CA GLY A 388 -10.66 12.10 -7.73
C GLY A 388 -10.91 10.60 -7.63
N ARG A 389 -9.85 9.80 -7.54
CA ARG A 389 -9.94 8.33 -7.45
C ARG A 389 -9.19 7.73 -6.27
N HIS A 390 -8.49 8.59 -5.54
CA HIS A 390 -7.58 8.23 -4.48
C HIS A 390 -8.15 8.70 -3.15
N GLU A 391 -8.23 7.78 -2.19
CA GLU A 391 -8.73 8.01 -0.83
C GLU A 391 -10.13 8.64 -0.85
N ALA A 392 -10.39 9.65 -0.02
CA ALA A 392 -11.67 10.35 0.01
C ALA A 392 -11.81 11.45 -1.06
N ARG A 393 -10.80 11.68 -1.93
CA ARG A 393 -10.77 12.86 -2.82
C ARG A 393 -11.94 12.92 -3.81
N GLY A 394 -12.43 11.77 -4.28
CA GLY A 394 -13.59 11.73 -5.18
C GLY A 394 -14.92 11.54 -4.47
N VAL A 395 -14.95 11.55 -3.13
CA VAL A 395 -16.20 11.57 -2.38
C VAL A 395 -16.79 12.96 -2.48
N ILE A 396 -17.86 13.11 -3.27
CA ILE A 396 -18.52 14.40 -3.46
C ILE A 396 -19.63 14.64 -2.43
N HIS A 397 -20.20 13.57 -1.87
CA HIS A 397 -21.19 13.64 -0.80
C HIS A 397 -21.17 12.40 0.10
N GLU A 398 -21.40 12.63 1.40
CA GLU A 398 -21.85 11.61 2.37
C GLU A 398 -23.29 11.95 2.77
N ILE A 399 -24.17 10.95 2.80
CA ILE A 399 -25.58 11.13 3.19
C ILE A 399 -25.85 10.38 4.50
N PRO A 400 -26.34 11.06 5.56
CA PRO A 400 -26.38 12.51 5.73
C PRO A 400 -24.98 13.06 6.07
N ARG A 401 -24.73 14.35 5.78
CA ARG A 401 -23.61 15.25 6.20
C ARG A 401 -23.23 16.21 5.06
N ARG A 402 -24.21 16.92 4.53
CA ARG A 402 -24.00 17.83 3.41
C ARG A 402 -22.97 18.91 3.76
N GLY A 403 -21.92 18.99 2.95
CA GLY A 403 -20.88 20.02 3.03
C GLY A 403 -19.76 19.70 4.02
N GLU A 404 -19.83 18.57 4.73
CA GLU A 404 -18.71 18.07 5.53
C GLU A 404 -17.73 17.32 4.62
N ALA A 405 -16.42 17.54 4.83
CA ALA A 405 -15.39 16.77 4.16
C ALA A 405 -15.31 15.35 4.76
N VAL A 406 -15.13 14.35 3.91
CA VAL A 406 -14.96 12.97 4.35
C VAL A 406 -13.49 12.70 4.64
N GLU A 407 -13.17 12.40 5.89
CA GLU A 407 -11.82 12.00 6.28
C GLU A 407 -11.52 10.55 5.89
N PRO A 408 -10.38 10.26 5.25
CA PRO A 408 -9.97 8.92 4.83
C PRO A 408 -9.39 8.12 6.02
N ILE A 409 -10.26 7.58 6.86
CA ILE A 409 -9.88 6.84 8.07
C ILE A 409 -9.41 5.43 7.72
N ILE A 410 -8.21 5.05 8.16
CA ILE A 410 -7.67 3.68 8.09
C ILE A 410 -8.15 2.90 9.32
N ARG A 411 -9.18 2.06 9.15
CA ARG A 411 -9.76 1.29 10.26
C ARG A 411 -10.45 0.02 9.76
N ASP A 412 -10.10 -1.14 10.30
CA ASP A 412 -10.72 -2.42 9.93
C ASP A 412 -12.25 -2.42 10.16
N GLN A 413 -12.72 -2.09 11.37
CA GLN A 413 -14.14 -1.99 11.74
C GLN A 413 -14.68 -0.58 11.46
N LEU A 414 -14.56 -0.11 10.21
CA LEU A 414 -14.78 1.28 9.80
C LEU A 414 -16.11 1.91 10.27
N VAL A 415 -17.19 1.12 10.37
CA VAL A 415 -18.55 1.63 10.61
C VAL A 415 -19.21 1.10 11.88
N ASP A 416 -18.46 0.43 12.75
CA ASP A 416 -19.00 -0.06 14.01
C ASP A 416 -19.37 1.12 14.92
N GLY A 417 -20.62 1.12 15.38
CA GLY A 417 -21.19 2.23 16.17
C GLY A 417 -21.57 3.48 15.37
N VAL A 418 -21.35 3.50 14.04
CA VAL A 418 -21.76 4.61 13.17
C VAL A 418 -23.23 4.44 12.77
N TRP A 419 -24.02 5.52 12.89
CA TRP A 419 -25.44 5.55 12.54
C TRP A 419 -25.79 6.82 11.76
N PRO A 420 -26.73 6.78 10.79
CA PRO A 420 -27.51 5.62 10.35
C PRO A 420 -26.69 4.57 9.56
N GLN A 421 -27.25 3.36 9.42
CA GLN A 421 -26.68 2.28 8.61
C GLN A 421 -27.50 2.10 7.33
N PHE A 422 -26.83 2.06 6.18
CA PHE A 422 -27.46 1.94 4.86
C PHE A 422 -27.12 0.64 4.15
N LEU A 423 -28.05 0.17 3.32
CA LEU A 423 -27.92 -0.96 2.41
C LEU A 423 -28.63 -0.66 1.09
N ASN A 424 -28.15 -1.29 0.02
CA ASN A 424 -28.81 -1.38 -1.27
C ASN A 424 -29.39 -0.05 -1.79
N PRO A 425 -28.56 0.99 -2.00
CA PRO A 425 -29.04 2.21 -2.64
C PRO A 425 -29.54 1.94 -4.05
N PHE A 426 -30.53 2.72 -4.48
CA PHE A 426 -31.03 2.77 -5.84
C PHE A 426 -31.25 4.24 -6.25
N PRO A 427 -30.54 4.74 -7.27
CA PRO A 427 -30.67 6.13 -7.70
C PRO A 427 -31.98 6.40 -8.46
N LEU A 428 -32.72 7.42 -8.02
CA LEU A 428 -33.86 8.00 -8.75
C LEU A 428 -33.41 9.16 -9.64
N SER A 429 -32.45 9.96 -9.16
CA SER A 429 -31.70 10.98 -9.89
C SER A 429 -30.28 11.09 -9.31
N ASP A 430 -29.53 12.14 -9.67
CA ASP A 430 -28.26 12.50 -9.04
C ASP A 430 -28.39 13.06 -7.61
N LYS A 431 -29.61 13.40 -7.18
CA LYS A 431 -29.91 14.00 -5.87
C LYS A 431 -30.75 13.13 -4.95
N TYR A 432 -31.59 12.24 -5.50
CA TYR A 432 -32.57 11.45 -4.75
C TYR A 432 -32.38 9.94 -4.93
N PHE A 433 -32.45 9.19 -3.83
CA PHE A 433 -32.13 7.76 -3.80
C PHE A 433 -33.14 7.00 -2.93
N LEU A 434 -33.52 5.78 -3.34
CA LEU A 434 -34.14 4.81 -2.45
C LEU A 434 -33.05 4.01 -1.76
N VAL A 435 -33.21 3.72 -0.47
CA VAL A 435 -32.26 2.95 0.32
C VAL A 435 -33.01 2.06 1.31
N SER A 436 -32.40 0.93 1.67
CA SER A 436 -32.73 0.26 2.93
C SER A 436 -31.90 0.91 4.02
N ALA A 437 -32.53 1.36 5.10
CA ALA A 437 -31.83 2.04 6.19
C ALA A 437 -32.31 1.61 7.56
N LYS A 438 -31.38 1.65 8.52
CA LYS A 438 -31.62 1.48 9.94
C LYS A 438 -31.05 2.70 10.67
N LEU A 439 -31.92 3.53 11.24
CA LEU A 439 -31.53 4.83 11.78
C LEU A 439 -30.79 4.75 13.13
N GLY A 440 -30.87 3.62 13.82
CA GLY A 440 -30.21 3.39 15.09
C GLY A 440 -30.21 1.91 15.46
N PRO A 441 -29.51 1.51 16.53
CA PRO A 441 -29.31 0.09 16.86
C PRO A 441 -30.60 -0.71 17.08
N ASN A 442 -31.66 -0.04 17.56
CA ASN A 442 -32.95 -0.63 17.86
C ASN A 442 -34.06 -0.26 16.87
N ALA A 443 -33.77 0.55 15.85
CA ALA A 443 -34.75 0.89 14.80
C ALA A 443 -34.99 -0.33 13.88
N PRO A 444 -36.17 -0.47 13.26
CA PRO A 444 -36.38 -1.48 12.23
C PRO A 444 -35.60 -1.13 10.95
N TRP A 445 -35.37 -2.12 10.09
CA TRP A 445 -34.89 -1.89 8.72
C TRP A 445 -36.04 -1.50 7.80
N GLY A 446 -36.08 -0.23 7.39
CA GLY A 446 -37.12 0.33 6.52
C GLY A 446 -36.61 0.75 5.16
N ILE A 447 -37.53 1.02 4.23
CA ILE A 447 -37.23 1.70 2.97
C ILE A 447 -37.41 3.19 3.16
N TYR A 448 -36.37 3.94 2.79
CA TYR A 448 -36.35 5.39 2.85
C TYR A 448 -36.05 5.96 1.47
N MET A 449 -36.63 7.13 1.17
CA MET A 449 -36.06 8.05 0.19
C MET A 449 -35.09 8.99 0.92
N VAL A 450 -33.85 9.06 0.46
CA VAL A 450 -32.83 9.99 0.97
C VAL A 450 -32.36 10.93 -0.13
N ASP A 451 -31.78 12.06 0.24
CA ASP A 451 -31.24 13.02 -0.71
C ASP A 451 -29.91 13.66 -0.27
N VAL A 452 -29.24 14.32 -1.21
CA VAL A 452 -28.01 15.09 -0.99
C VAL A 452 -28.20 16.32 -0.10
N PHE A 453 -29.44 16.61 0.31
CA PHE A 453 -29.80 17.71 1.20
C PHE A 453 -29.94 17.28 2.66
N ASP A 454 -29.63 16.01 2.98
CA ASP A 454 -29.75 15.37 4.28
C ASP A 454 -31.19 15.09 4.74
N ASN A 455 -32.15 15.00 3.82
CA ASN A 455 -33.49 14.52 4.17
C ASN A 455 -33.55 12.99 4.17
N MET A 456 -34.37 12.44 5.06
CA MET A 456 -34.74 11.03 5.08
C MET A 456 -36.25 10.88 5.24
N LEU A 457 -36.92 10.40 4.19
CA LEU A 457 -38.36 10.13 4.17
C LEU A 457 -38.60 8.63 4.29
N LEU A 458 -39.18 8.18 5.41
CA LEU A 458 -39.65 6.81 5.58
C LEU A 458 -40.81 6.54 4.62
N LEU A 459 -40.65 5.54 3.74
CA LEU A 459 -41.70 5.06 2.84
C LEU A 459 -42.44 3.86 3.44
N HIS A 460 -41.70 2.89 3.99
CA HIS A 460 -42.29 1.70 4.59
C HIS A 460 -41.34 1.02 5.59
N GLU A 461 -41.90 0.53 6.68
CA GLU A 461 -41.25 -0.35 7.65
C GLU A 461 -42.29 -1.28 8.27
N GLU A 462 -41.87 -2.45 8.74
CA GLU A 462 -42.72 -3.40 9.45
C GLU A 462 -41.93 -4.03 10.61
N PRO A 463 -42.40 -3.95 11.86
CA PRO A 463 -41.69 -4.53 12.99
C PRO A 463 -41.39 -6.03 12.81
N GLY A 464 -40.13 -6.41 12.99
CA GLY A 464 -39.67 -7.80 12.87
C GLY A 464 -39.27 -8.21 11.45
N TYR A 465 -39.48 -7.36 10.45
CA TYR A 465 -39.06 -7.58 9.06
C TYR A 465 -38.20 -6.42 8.55
N ALA A 466 -37.12 -6.78 7.86
CA ALA A 466 -36.32 -5.89 7.07
C ALA A 466 -36.86 -5.82 5.64
N PHE A 467 -36.92 -4.60 5.10
CA PHE A 467 -37.14 -4.37 3.68
C PHE A 467 -35.82 -3.99 3.01
N LEU A 468 -35.35 -4.86 2.12
CA LEU A 468 -34.04 -4.78 1.46
C LEU A 468 -34.23 -4.59 -0.05
N GLU A 469 -33.16 -4.12 -0.71
CA GLU A 469 -33.08 -4.02 -2.19
C GLU A 469 -34.27 -3.28 -2.83
N PRO A 470 -34.58 -2.03 -2.42
CA PRO A 470 -35.68 -1.27 -3.01
C PRO A 470 -35.39 -0.88 -4.46
N ILE A 471 -36.24 -1.31 -5.39
CA ILE A 471 -36.13 -0.99 -6.82
C ILE A 471 -37.48 -0.42 -7.31
N PRO A 472 -37.53 0.79 -7.90
CA PRO A 472 -38.73 1.29 -8.55
C PRO A 472 -39.19 0.33 -9.65
N LEU A 473 -40.43 -0.13 -9.57
CA LEU A 473 -40.98 -1.02 -10.58
C LEU A 473 -41.53 -0.20 -11.76
N ALA A 474 -40.61 0.19 -12.66
CA ALA A 474 -40.92 0.95 -13.85
C ALA A 474 -39.95 0.61 -15.00
N PRO A 475 -40.36 0.78 -16.27
CA PRO A 475 -39.44 0.71 -17.40
C PRO A 475 -38.34 1.77 -17.30
N ARG A 476 -37.12 1.41 -17.72
CA ARG A 476 -35.93 2.26 -17.70
C ARG A 476 -35.25 2.28 -19.07
N ARG A 477 -34.40 3.27 -19.30
CA ARG A 477 -33.61 3.33 -20.53
C ARG A 477 -32.58 2.20 -20.53
N ARG A 478 -32.57 1.39 -21.59
CA ARG A 478 -31.53 0.39 -21.84
C ARG A 478 -30.21 1.09 -22.24
N PRO A 479 -29.07 0.78 -21.59
CA PRO A 479 -27.74 1.23 -22.00
C PRO A 479 -27.37 0.77 -23.43
N PRO A 480 -26.34 1.37 -24.07
CA PRO A 480 -25.87 0.93 -25.37
C PRO A 480 -25.23 -0.47 -25.29
N VAL A 481 -25.31 -1.21 -26.40
CA VAL A 481 -24.61 -2.49 -26.55
C VAL A 481 -23.15 -2.21 -26.92
N ILE A 482 -22.22 -2.75 -26.14
CA ILE A 482 -20.80 -2.83 -26.51
C ILE A 482 -20.58 -4.18 -27.21
N PRO A 483 -20.18 -4.20 -28.49
CA PRO A 483 -19.94 -5.44 -29.22
C PRO A 483 -18.82 -6.28 -28.59
N ASP A 484 -18.98 -7.61 -28.64
CA ASP A 484 -17.94 -8.57 -28.27
C ASP A 484 -16.76 -8.46 -29.25
N ARG A 485 -15.56 -8.16 -28.73
CA ARG A 485 -14.32 -8.02 -29.50
C ARG A 485 -13.36 -9.20 -29.27
N THR A 486 -13.76 -10.18 -28.49
CA THR A 486 -12.92 -11.34 -28.19
C THR A 486 -12.88 -12.32 -29.36
N ASP A 487 -11.73 -12.95 -29.56
CA ASP A 487 -11.54 -14.05 -30.52
C ASP A 487 -11.25 -15.34 -29.76
N ALA A 488 -12.27 -16.16 -29.57
CA ALA A 488 -12.16 -17.42 -28.85
C ALA A 488 -11.27 -18.48 -29.53
N SER A 489 -10.86 -18.27 -30.79
CA SER A 489 -9.89 -19.13 -31.46
C SER A 489 -8.44 -18.80 -31.09
N ASN A 490 -8.22 -17.64 -30.47
CA ASN A 490 -6.92 -17.17 -30.02
C ASN A 490 -6.69 -17.56 -28.55
N THR A 491 -5.44 -17.82 -28.17
CA THR A 491 -5.03 -18.09 -26.78
C THR A 491 -4.16 -16.97 -26.20
N GLU A 492 -3.93 -15.92 -27.00
CA GLU A 492 -3.08 -14.79 -26.65
C GLU A 492 -3.83 -13.46 -26.80
N ALA A 493 -3.26 -12.44 -26.18
CA ALA A 493 -3.61 -11.04 -26.33
C ALA A 493 -2.35 -10.21 -26.63
N LEU A 494 -2.55 -8.97 -27.09
CA LEU A 494 -1.49 -7.99 -27.24
C LEU A 494 -1.53 -6.99 -26.10
N VAL A 495 -0.34 -6.62 -25.60
CA VAL A 495 -0.16 -5.53 -24.65
C VAL A 495 0.67 -4.44 -25.32
N TYR A 496 0.16 -3.22 -25.31
CA TYR A 496 0.82 -2.05 -25.87
C TYR A 496 1.00 -0.97 -24.81
N MET A 497 2.23 -0.82 -24.35
CA MET A 497 2.64 0.27 -23.46
C MET A 497 3.25 1.39 -24.27
N VAL A 498 2.61 2.56 -24.24
CA VAL A 498 3.02 3.70 -25.07
C VAL A 498 4.38 4.22 -24.62
N ASP A 499 4.58 4.42 -23.33
CA ASP A 499 5.84 4.88 -22.76
C ASP A 499 5.90 4.55 -21.26
N VAL A 500 6.76 3.60 -20.88
CA VAL A 500 6.89 3.11 -19.50
C VAL A 500 7.14 4.24 -18.48
N TYR A 501 7.71 5.37 -18.91
CA TYR A 501 8.02 6.53 -18.07
C TYR A 501 6.84 7.50 -17.87
N GLN A 502 5.70 7.27 -18.53
CA GLN A 502 4.50 8.10 -18.36
C GLN A 502 3.71 7.61 -17.15
N GLY A 503 3.88 8.29 -16.02
CA GLY A 503 3.10 8.02 -14.82
C GLY A 503 3.94 8.15 -13.55
N PRO A 504 3.27 8.20 -12.38
CA PRO A 504 3.94 8.26 -11.09
C PRO A 504 4.79 7.02 -10.79
N GLY A 505 4.48 5.86 -11.37
CA GLY A 505 5.14 4.59 -11.05
C GLY A 505 6.63 4.53 -11.38
N LEU A 506 7.12 5.37 -12.31
CA LEU A 506 8.55 5.53 -12.62
C LEU A 506 9.00 7.00 -12.55
N LYS A 507 8.30 7.84 -11.79
CA LYS A 507 8.61 9.28 -11.70
C LYS A 507 10.06 9.53 -11.26
N GLY A 508 10.80 10.25 -12.09
CA GLY A 508 12.19 10.61 -11.83
C GLY A 508 13.22 9.54 -12.21
N ILE A 509 12.81 8.35 -12.67
CA ILE A 509 13.72 7.39 -13.28
C ILE A 509 14.15 7.90 -14.66
N PRO A 510 15.46 7.97 -14.98
CA PRO A 510 15.92 8.45 -16.28
C PRO A 510 15.45 7.56 -17.43
N ARG A 511 15.10 8.20 -18.56
CA ARG A 511 14.79 7.48 -19.79
C ARG A 511 15.98 6.63 -20.24
N GLY A 512 15.70 5.39 -20.61
CA GLY A 512 16.70 4.40 -20.99
C GLY A 512 17.25 3.58 -19.81
N ALA A 513 16.91 3.91 -18.56
CA ALA A 513 17.23 3.06 -17.40
C ALA A 513 16.50 1.72 -17.45
N VAL A 514 15.25 1.69 -17.93
CA VAL A 514 14.47 0.46 -18.12
C VAL A 514 14.94 -0.21 -19.41
N LYS A 515 15.40 -1.46 -19.31
CA LYS A 515 15.88 -2.27 -20.45
C LYS A 515 14.84 -3.29 -20.91
N SER A 516 14.13 -3.86 -19.96
CA SER A 516 13.14 -4.90 -20.19
C SER A 516 12.06 -4.87 -19.12
N LEU A 517 10.99 -5.63 -19.34
CA LEU A 517 9.93 -5.87 -18.38
C LEU A 517 9.94 -7.34 -18.01
N ARG A 518 9.97 -7.67 -16.71
CA ARG A 518 9.66 -9.01 -16.22
C ARG A 518 8.16 -9.16 -16.11
N LEU A 519 7.63 -10.23 -16.70
CA LEU A 519 6.23 -10.60 -16.60
C LEU A 519 6.08 -11.70 -15.56
N VAL A 520 5.32 -11.41 -14.51
CA VAL A 520 5.09 -12.29 -13.37
C VAL A 520 3.64 -12.73 -13.38
N GLY A 521 3.42 -14.03 -13.49
CA GLY A 521 2.11 -14.65 -13.32
C GLY A 521 1.90 -15.13 -11.90
N TYR A 522 0.66 -15.48 -11.58
CA TYR A 522 0.27 -15.95 -10.26
C TYR A 522 -0.23 -17.40 -10.30
N GLN A 523 -0.02 -18.11 -9.20
CA GLN A 523 -0.75 -19.33 -8.90
C GLN A 523 -1.53 -19.17 -7.59
N PHE A 524 -2.84 -19.14 -7.74
CA PHE A 524 -3.76 -18.88 -6.64
C PHE A 524 -4.09 -20.11 -5.80
N SER A 525 -4.47 -19.90 -4.53
CA SER A 525 -4.82 -20.96 -3.59
C SER A 525 -6.09 -21.72 -3.98
N TYR A 526 -6.06 -23.04 -3.87
CA TYR A 526 -7.23 -23.89 -4.04
C TYR A 526 -8.13 -23.85 -2.80
N ARG A 527 -9.41 -24.25 -2.96
CA ARG A 527 -10.32 -24.47 -1.82
C ARG A 527 -9.68 -25.38 -0.76
N GLY A 528 -9.79 -25.01 0.51
CA GLY A 528 -9.17 -25.72 1.64
C GLY A 528 -7.65 -25.59 1.73
N THR A 529 -7.04 -24.66 0.98
CA THR A 529 -5.62 -24.31 1.05
C THR A 529 -5.46 -22.80 1.15
N GLY A 530 -4.23 -22.32 1.25
CA GLY A 530 -3.94 -20.92 1.56
C GLY A 530 -3.18 -20.84 2.87
N GLY A 531 -2.98 -19.62 3.33
CA GLY A 531 -2.30 -19.36 4.57
C GLY A 531 -1.79 -17.94 4.63
N LEU A 532 -1.54 -17.52 5.86
CA LEU A 532 -0.99 -16.21 6.18
C LEU A 532 0.55 -16.30 6.20
N LEU A 533 1.20 -15.55 7.08
CA LEU A 533 2.66 -15.51 7.26
C LEU A 533 3.24 -16.93 7.42
N GLY A 534 4.21 -17.29 6.57
CA GLY A 534 4.88 -18.59 6.57
C GLY A 534 4.38 -19.63 5.57
N ALA A 535 3.38 -19.31 4.73
CA ALA A 535 2.84 -20.25 3.74
C ALA A 535 3.73 -20.36 2.49
N VAL A 536 3.92 -19.26 1.74
CA VAL A 536 4.77 -19.22 0.53
C VAL A 536 6.22 -18.84 0.88
N GLY A 537 6.40 -17.95 1.84
CA GLY A 537 7.66 -17.51 2.44
C GLY A 537 7.44 -17.07 3.89
N MET A 538 8.52 -16.88 4.66
CA MET A 538 8.44 -16.51 6.09
C MET A 538 7.58 -15.27 6.33
N ASP A 539 7.91 -14.13 5.75
CA ASP A 539 7.04 -12.96 5.62
C ASP A 539 7.21 -12.47 4.18
N GLY A 540 6.88 -13.37 3.25
CA GLY A 540 6.97 -13.18 1.79
C GLY A 540 5.58 -12.98 1.17
N PRO A 541 5.36 -13.33 -0.11
CA PRO A 541 4.11 -13.04 -0.79
C PRO A 541 2.96 -13.92 -0.27
N TRP A 542 1.73 -13.42 -0.45
CA TRP A 542 0.50 -14.21 -0.32
C TRP A 542 0.41 -15.34 -1.34
N ASP A 543 0.86 -15.06 -2.55
CA ASP A 543 0.66 -15.91 -3.72
C ASP A 543 1.96 -16.53 -4.20
N VAL A 544 1.84 -17.74 -4.77
CA VAL A 544 2.94 -18.33 -5.52
C VAL A 544 3.18 -17.52 -6.79
N LYS A 545 4.37 -16.93 -6.91
CA LYS A 545 4.79 -16.14 -8.07
C LYS A 545 5.41 -17.03 -9.14
N ARG A 546 5.01 -16.85 -10.39
CA ARG A 546 5.51 -17.57 -11.58
C ARG A 546 6.19 -16.60 -12.52
N ILE A 547 7.39 -16.93 -12.99
CA ILE A 547 8.03 -16.11 -14.02
C ILE A 547 7.53 -16.58 -15.38
N ILE A 548 6.87 -15.69 -16.11
CA ILE A 548 6.44 -15.95 -17.50
C ILE A 548 7.62 -15.70 -18.44
N GLY A 549 8.40 -14.65 -18.17
CA GLY A 549 9.62 -14.32 -18.90
C GLY A 549 9.86 -12.82 -18.93
N THR A 550 10.61 -12.36 -19.93
CA THR A 550 10.89 -10.93 -20.13
C THR A 550 10.55 -10.48 -21.54
N VAL A 551 10.31 -9.18 -21.70
CA VAL A 551 10.12 -8.52 -23.00
C VAL A 551 10.96 -7.24 -23.04
N PRO A 552 11.58 -6.88 -24.17
CA PRO A 552 12.41 -5.68 -24.26
C PRO A 552 11.57 -4.41 -24.26
N VAL A 553 12.15 -3.31 -23.75
CA VAL A 553 11.62 -1.95 -23.88
C VAL A 553 12.44 -1.21 -24.93
N GLU A 554 11.77 -0.55 -25.87
CA GLU A 554 12.42 0.21 -26.93
C GLU A 554 13.06 1.50 -26.37
N ALA A 555 13.99 2.11 -27.11
CA ALA A 555 14.75 3.28 -26.64
C ALA A 555 13.87 4.50 -26.28
N ASP A 556 12.69 4.59 -26.87
CA ASP A 556 11.68 5.62 -26.58
C ASP A 556 10.75 5.25 -25.42
N GLY A 557 11.05 4.18 -24.67
CA GLY A 557 10.27 3.70 -23.52
C GLY A 557 9.04 2.87 -23.89
N SER A 558 8.74 2.68 -25.17
CA SER A 558 7.57 1.92 -25.63
C SER A 558 7.80 0.41 -25.61
N ALA A 559 6.72 -0.37 -25.45
CA ALA A 559 6.76 -1.83 -25.56
C ALA A 559 5.47 -2.36 -26.19
N LEU A 560 5.61 -3.37 -27.07
CA LEU A 560 4.49 -4.06 -27.72
C LEU A 560 4.78 -5.56 -27.74
N PHE A 561 3.97 -6.36 -27.04
CA PHE A 561 4.26 -7.78 -26.85
C PHE A 561 2.99 -8.64 -26.71
N ARG A 562 3.16 -9.95 -26.89
CA ARG A 562 2.11 -10.97 -26.72
C ARG A 562 2.09 -11.50 -25.30
N VAL A 563 0.90 -11.76 -24.77
CA VAL A 563 0.70 -12.41 -23.47
C VAL A 563 -0.35 -13.51 -23.58
N PRO A 564 -0.28 -14.57 -22.74
CA PRO A 564 -1.37 -15.55 -22.66
C PRO A 564 -2.67 -14.90 -22.17
N ALA A 565 -3.78 -15.18 -22.84
CA ALA A 565 -5.10 -14.73 -22.38
C ALA A 565 -5.48 -15.41 -21.05
N TYR A 566 -6.45 -14.84 -20.32
CA TYR A 566 -6.95 -15.41 -19.05
C TYR A 566 -5.86 -15.72 -18.01
N THR A 567 -4.79 -14.93 -18.04
CA THR A 567 -3.65 -15.06 -17.15
C THR A 567 -3.47 -13.75 -16.41
N PRO A 568 -3.51 -13.75 -15.06
CA PRO A 568 -3.18 -12.56 -14.27
C PRO A 568 -1.68 -12.28 -14.39
N ILE A 569 -1.31 -11.08 -14.84
CA ILE A 569 0.07 -10.67 -15.09
C ILE A 569 0.39 -9.38 -14.34
N ALA A 570 1.43 -9.43 -13.52
CA ALA A 570 2.13 -8.27 -12.97
C ALA A 570 3.39 -7.96 -13.78
N VAL A 571 3.81 -6.70 -13.76
CA VAL A 571 4.96 -6.20 -14.53
C VAL A 571 6.01 -5.60 -13.58
N GLN A 572 7.29 -5.90 -13.81
CA GLN A 572 8.42 -5.24 -13.16
C GLN A 572 9.34 -4.62 -14.22
N PRO A 573 9.45 -3.28 -14.31
CA PRO A 573 10.45 -2.62 -15.14
C PRO A 573 11.85 -2.91 -14.60
N LEU A 574 12.73 -3.48 -15.44
CA LEU A 574 14.07 -3.91 -15.05
C LEU A 574 15.15 -2.95 -15.55
N ASP A 575 16.17 -2.73 -14.71
CA ASP A 575 17.40 -2.06 -15.13
C ASP A 575 18.34 -2.99 -15.94
N GLU A 576 19.56 -2.52 -16.21
CA GLU A 576 20.56 -3.29 -16.97
C GLU A 576 21.12 -4.51 -16.24
N ASP A 577 20.99 -4.55 -14.92
CA ASP A 577 21.39 -5.67 -14.06
C ASP A 577 20.21 -6.64 -13.79
N GLY A 578 19.06 -6.43 -14.45
CA GLY A 578 17.87 -7.24 -14.28
C GLY A 578 17.14 -7.02 -12.95
N ARG A 579 17.35 -5.89 -12.27
CA ARG A 579 16.72 -5.56 -10.97
C ARG A 579 15.46 -4.71 -11.18
N ALA A 580 14.41 -5.00 -10.43
CA ALA A 580 13.15 -4.27 -10.53
C ALA A 580 13.28 -2.83 -10.00
N LEU A 581 13.05 -1.85 -10.87
CA LEU A 581 12.96 -0.43 -10.51
C LEU A 581 11.61 -0.07 -9.89
N GLN A 582 10.58 -0.86 -10.16
CA GLN A 582 9.24 -0.75 -9.58
C GLN A 582 8.57 -2.12 -9.58
N THR A 583 7.67 -2.36 -8.62
CA THR A 583 6.89 -3.59 -8.54
C THR A 583 5.40 -3.29 -8.68
N MET A 584 4.75 -3.92 -9.66
CA MET A 584 3.29 -3.91 -9.75
C MET A 584 2.71 -4.86 -8.70
N ARG A 585 2.07 -4.30 -7.67
CA ARG A 585 1.41 -5.04 -6.58
C ARG A 585 -0.11 -5.19 -6.84
N SER A 586 -0.41 -5.64 -8.04
CA SER A 586 -1.72 -5.96 -8.62
C SER A 586 -1.45 -6.72 -9.93
N TRP A 587 -2.46 -6.94 -10.77
CA TRP A 587 -2.31 -7.57 -12.08
C TRP A 587 -3.37 -7.10 -13.06
N PHE A 588 -3.01 -7.14 -14.35
CA PHE A 588 -3.99 -7.09 -15.43
C PHE A 588 -4.28 -8.50 -15.95
N THR A 589 -5.45 -8.67 -16.58
CA THR A 589 -5.84 -9.90 -17.27
C THR A 589 -6.40 -9.51 -18.64
N ALA A 590 -5.79 -10.01 -19.71
CA ALA A 590 -6.25 -9.75 -21.08
C ALA A 590 -7.09 -10.92 -21.61
N MET A 591 -8.12 -10.60 -22.39
CA MET A 591 -9.01 -11.56 -23.04
C MET A 591 -8.46 -12.04 -24.40
N PRO A 592 -8.90 -13.19 -24.92
CA PRO A 592 -8.47 -13.70 -26.22
C PRO A 592 -8.64 -12.69 -27.36
N GLY A 593 -7.54 -12.41 -28.08
CA GLY A 593 -7.53 -11.45 -29.19
C GLY A 593 -7.60 -9.98 -28.80
N GLU A 594 -7.64 -9.67 -27.50
CA GLU A 594 -7.63 -8.29 -27.01
C GLU A 594 -6.31 -7.58 -27.36
N THR A 595 -6.39 -6.28 -27.60
CA THR A 595 -5.24 -5.37 -27.52
C THR A 595 -5.43 -4.46 -26.33
N LEU A 596 -4.77 -4.80 -25.22
CA LEU A 596 -4.73 -4.00 -24.00
C LEU A 596 -3.68 -2.91 -24.17
N SER A 597 -4.01 -1.67 -23.81
CA SER A 597 -3.06 -0.56 -23.90
C SER A 597 -3.03 0.27 -22.63
N CYS A 598 -1.82 0.67 -22.22
CA CYS A 598 -1.58 1.64 -21.16
C CYS A 598 -0.69 2.77 -21.67
N VAL A 599 -0.84 3.95 -21.07
CA VAL A 599 -0.02 5.11 -21.39
C VAL A 599 1.38 4.94 -20.80
N GLY A 600 1.48 4.45 -19.56
CA GLY A 600 2.74 4.10 -18.91
C GLY A 600 2.55 3.44 -17.56
N CYS A 601 3.51 3.54 -16.64
CA CYS A 601 3.41 2.86 -15.34
C CYS A 601 2.56 3.63 -14.33
N HIS A 602 1.37 3.09 -14.01
CA HIS A 602 0.40 3.66 -13.06
C HIS A 602 -0.11 5.04 -13.47
N GLU A 603 -0.29 5.29 -14.77
CA GLU A 603 -0.88 6.53 -15.26
C GLU A 603 -2.26 6.78 -14.62
N HIS A 604 -2.65 8.05 -14.55
CA HIS A 604 -4.03 8.35 -14.20
C HIS A 604 -4.96 7.85 -15.33
N PRO A 605 -6.10 7.18 -15.06
CA PRO A 605 -6.96 6.63 -16.12
C PRO A 605 -7.51 7.67 -17.12
N ASN A 606 -7.58 8.94 -16.72
CA ASN A 606 -7.97 10.04 -17.61
C ASN A 606 -6.78 10.65 -18.40
N THR A 607 -5.58 10.07 -18.27
CA THR A 607 -4.40 10.51 -19.03
C THR A 607 -4.62 10.19 -20.50
N ALA A 608 -4.66 11.22 -21.33
CA ALA A 608 -4.70 11.01 -22.77
C ALA A 608 -3.39 10.36 -23.23
N PRO A 609 -3.42 9.32 -24.07
CA PRO A 609 -2.21 8.78 -24.65
C PRO A 609 -1.50 9.87 -25.47
N PRO A 610 -0.16 9.99 -25.38
CA PRO A 610 0.56 10.98 -26.14
C PRO A 610 0.40 10.71 -27.65
N ASN A 611 0.19 11.77 -28.42
CA ASN A 611 0.08 11.69 -29.87
C ASN A 611 1.47 11.54 -30.51
N GLN A 612 2.07 10.35 -30.38
CA GLN A 612 3.41 10.05 -30.88
C GLN A 612 3.47 8.66 -31.53
N TYR A 613 4.23 8.54 -32.62
CA TYR A 613 4.56 7.25 -33.20
C TYR A 613 5.68 6.58 -32.41
N THR A 614 5.35 5.52 -31.68
CA THR A 614 6.31 4.78 -30.88
C THR A 614 7.17 3.84 -31.74
N LEU A 615 8.40 3.57 -31.30
CA LEU A 615 9.27 2.58 -31.93
C LEU A 615 8.66 1.18 -31.87
N ALA A 616 8.01 0.81 -30.75
CA ALA A 616 7.35 -0.48 -30.60
C ALA A 616 6.26 -0.71 -31.64
N SER A 617 5.48 0.33 -31.99
CA SER A 617 4.41 0.23 -33.00
C SER A 617 4.91 0.01 -34.44
N ARG A 618 6.21 0.23 -34.71
CA ARG A 618 6.82 0.02 -36.05
C ARG A 618 7.32 -1.40 -36.26
N ASN A 619 7.40 -2.19 -35.19
CA ASN A 619 7.87 -3.57 -35.21
C ASN A 619 6.72 -4.54 -34.95
N PRO A 620 6.82 -5.80 -35.39
CA PRO A 620 5.91 -6.84 -34.95
C PRO A 620 5.92 -6.98 -33.41
N PRO A 621 4.79 -7.32 -32.77
CA PRO A 621 4.74 -7.58 -31.34
C PRO A 621 5.78 -8.62 -30.91
N ARG A 622 6.54 -8.31 -29.85
CA ARG A 622 7.55 -9.20 -29.30
C ARG A 622 6.91 -10.42 -28.64
N SER A 623 7.55 -11.57 -28.81
CA SER A 623 7.27 -12.75 -27.99
C SER A 623 7.99 -12.66 -26.66
N ILE A 624 7.47 -13.33 -25.65
CA ILE A 624 8.10 -13.40 -24.33
C ILE A 624 9.37 -14.26 -24.40
N GLU A 625 10.47 -13.71 -23.93
CA GLU A 625 11.74 -14.43 -23.78
C GLU A 625 11.72 -15.25 -22.48
N PRO A 626 11.88 -16.59 -22.53
CA PRO A 626 11.79 -17.43 -21.34
C PRO A 626 12.93 -17.17 -20.34
N TRP A 627 12.63 -17.20 -19.05
CA TRP A 627 13.60 -17.05 -17.97
C TRP A 627 14.20 -18.42 -17.56
N TYR A 628 15.37 -18.75 -18.12
CA TYR A 628 16.09 -20.00 -17.87
C TYR A 628 15.22 -21.27 -18.02
N GLY A 629 14.45 -21.32 -19.12
CA GLY A 629 13.53 -22.42 -19.44
C GLY A 629 12.04 -22.00 -19.42
N PRO A 630 11.10 -22.96 -19.55
CA PRO A 630 9.68 -22.65 -19.62
C PRO A 630 9.11 -22.01 -18.33
N PRO A 631 7.98 -21.28 -18.43
CA PRO A 631 7.32 -20.66 -17.29
C PRO A 631 7.01 -21.63 -16.15
N ARG A 632 7.35 -21.26 -14.92
CA ARG A 632 7.16 -22.07 -13.71
C ARG A 632 7.13 -21.20 -12.46
N GLY A 633 6.64 -21.75 -11.35
CA GLY A 633 6.70 -21.07 -10.07
C GLY A 633 8.11 -20.99 -9.49
N PHE A 634 8.46 -19.82 -8.96
CA PHE A 634 9.76 -19.55 -8.39
C PHE A 634 9.93 -20.27 -7.05
N ASN A 635 10.99 -21.04 -6.89
CA ASN A 635 11.25 -21.81 -5.68
C ASN A 635 12.69 -21.62 -5.26
N PHE A 636 12.91 -21.25 -4.00
CA PHE A 636 14.23 -20.94 -3.47
C PHE A 636 15.20 -22.12 -3.58
N ALA A 637 14.75 -23.34 -3.24
CA ALA A 637 15.60 -24.53 -3.30
C ALA A 637 16.01 -24.90 -4.74
N ARG A 638 15.19 -24.58 -5.74
CA ARG A 638 15.52 -24.80 -7.16
C ARG A 638 16.34 -23.67 -7.77
N GLU A 639 16.03 -22.43 -7.42
CA GLU A 639 16.52 -21.27 -8.17
C GLU A 639 17.66 -20.53 -7.45
N VAL A 640 17.68 -20.51 -6.11
CA VAL A 640 18.64 -19.76 -5.29
C VAL A 640 19.64 -20.66 -4.56
N GLN A 641 19.20 -21.78 -3.97
CA GLN A 641 20.10 -22.68 -3.26
C GLN A 641 21.29 -23.14 -4.13
N PRO A 642 21.14 -23.46 -5.42
CA PRO A 642 22.28 -23.81 -6.27
C PRO A 642 23.33 -22.68 -6.41
N VAL A 643 22.92 -21.42 -6.32
CA VAL A 643 23.83 -20.27 -6.28
C VAL A 643 24.60 -20.26 -4.96
N LEU A 644 23.92 -20.51 -3.84
CA LEU A 644 24.56 -20.61 -2.52
C LEU A 644 25.52 -21.78 -2.42
N ASP A 645 25.14 -22.95 -2.94
CA ASP A 645 25.97 -24.16 -2.95
C ASP A 645 27.28 -23.92 -3.71
N ARG A 646 27.20 -23.18 -4.82
CA ARG A 646 28.34 -22.86 -5.66
C ARG A 646 29.28 -21.85 -5.03
N HIS A 647 28.75 -20.80 -4.39
CA HIS A 647 29.54 -19.61 -4.05
C HIS A 647 29.68 -19.34 -2.56
N CYS A 648 28.81 -19.88 -1.72
CA CYS A 648 28.68 -19.45 -0.31
C CYS A 648 28.87 -20.59 0.69
N VAL A 649 28.31 -21.77 0.42
CA VAL A 649 28.24 -22.89 1.37
C VAL A 649 29.61 -23.35 1.85
N THR A 650 30.67 -23.23 1.04
CA THR A 650 32.03 -23.63 1.45
C THR A 650 32.54 -22.90 2.68
N CYS A 651 32.09 -21.67 2.91
CA CYS A 651 32.43 -20.89 4.10
C CYS A 651 31.27 -20.79 5.10
N HIS A 652 30.05 -21.10 4.66
CA HIS A 652 28.80 -21.02 5.41
C HIS A 652 28.17 -22.40 5.60
N ASP A 653 28.97 -23.39 6.04
CA ASP A 653 28.59 -24.80 6.18
C ASP A 653 28.04 -25.15 7.59
N GLY A 654 27.71 -24.13 8.39
CA GLY A 654 27.26 -24.27 9.77
C GLY A 654 28.39 -24.46 10.79
N ARG A 655 29.66 -24.50 10.37
CA ARG A 655 30.80 -24.53 11.30
C ARG A 655 31.20 -23.12 11.74
N PRO A 656 31.76 -22.96 12.95
CA PRO A 656 32.34 -21.68 13.36
C PRO A 656 33.45 -21.26 12.40
N SER A 657 33.53 -19.96 12.15
CA SER A 657 34.65 -19.38 11.39
C SER A 657 35.98 -19.53 12.15
N TRP A 658 37.09 -19.24 11.46
CA TRP A 658 38.46 -19.37 11.97
C TRP A 658 38.72 -18.56 13.26
N ASN A 659 37.93 -17.51 13.53
CA ASN A 659 38.02 -16.68 14.74
C ASN A 659 36.95 -17.02 15.80
N GLY A 660 36.25 -18.14 15.65
CA GLY A 660 35.23 -18.61 16.59
C GLY A 660 33.87 -17.92 16.45
N LYS A 661 33.69 -16.97 15.52
CA LYS A 661 32.37 -16.38 15.25
C LYS A 661 31.48 -17.38 14.53
N SER A 662 30.23 -17.51 14.98
CA SER A 662 29.18 -18.23 14.27
C SER A 662 28.81 -17.47 12.98
N LEU A 663 28.76 -18.18 11.86
CA LEU A 663 28.32 -17.66 10.58
C LEU A 663 26.91 -18.17 10.26
N PRO A 664 26.12 -17.45 9.44
CA PRO A 664 24.87 -17.98 8.91
C PRO A 664 25.12 -19.33 8.22
N ASP A 665 24.31 -20.35 8.56
CA ASP A 665 24.36 -21.67 7.91
C ASP A 665 23.52 -21.62 6.62
N LEU A 666 24.20 -21.69 5.48
CA LEU A 666 23.59 -21.53 4.16
C LEU A 666 23.37 -22.87 3.44
N ARG A 667 23.45 -23.99 4.16
CA ARG A 667 23.12 -25.30 3.59
C ARG A 667 21.60 -25.45 3.41
N GLY A 668 21.22 -25.99 2.25
CA GLY A 668 19.83 -26.27 1.89
C GLY A 668 19.39 -27.72 2.11
N ASP A 669 20.27 -28.57 2.66
CA ASP A 669 20.05 -30.00 2.85
C ASP A 669 19.14 -30.33 4.05
N GLU A 670 18.86 -29.36 4.91
CA GLU A 670 18.03 -29.50 6.09
C GLU A 670 16.85 -28.51 6.10
N ILE A 671 15.63 -29.05 6.20
CA ILE A 671 14.41 -28.29 6.48
C ILE A 671 14.29 -28.08 8.00
N VAL A 672 14.04 -26.84 8.40
CA VAL A 672 13.77 -26.45 9.79
C VAL A 672 12.46 -27.09 10.25
N ARG A 673 12.50 -27.85 11.36
CA ARG A 673 11.36 -28.64 11.84
C ARG A 673 10.56 -27.98 12.95
N ASP A 674 11.13 -26.95 13.58
CA ASP A 674 10.58 -26.22 14.71
C ASP A 674 10.20 -24.78 14.35
N TRP A 675 10.06 -24.48 13.05
CA TRP A 675 9.61 -23.18 12.60
C TRP A 675 8.26 -22.83 13.22
N SER A 676 8.16 -21.63 13.77
CA SER A 676 6.94 -21.06 14.33
C SER A 676 7.03 -19.54 14.26
N SER A 677 5.88 -18.87 14.27
CA SER A 677 5.81 -17.42 14.39
C SER A 677 4.77 -17.07 15.45
N LYS A 678 5.07 -16.06 16.26
CA LYS A 678 4.11 -15.44 17.19
C LYS A 678 3.54 -14.13 16.65
N ILE A 679 4.13 -13.59 15.58
CA ILE A 679 3.57 -12.47 14.83
C ILE A 679 2.17 -12.87 14.35
N ALA A 680 1.25 -11.89 14.42
CA ALA A 680 -0.15 -12.09 14.08
C ALA A 680 -0.31 -12.71 12.69
N GLY A 681 -1.27 -13.63 12.62
CA GLY A 681 -1.58 -14.35 11.41
C GLY A 681 -0.40 -15.15 10.86
N SER A 682 0.21 -15.98 11.70
CA SER A 682 1.05 -17.08 11.24
C SER A 682 0.20 -18.24 10.75
N VAL A 683 0.65 -18.91 9.69
CA VAL A 683 0.05 -20.16 9.21
C VAL A 683 0.23 -21.30 10.23
N SER A 684 -0.71 -22.25 10.27
CA SER A 684 -0.55 -23.44 11.11
C SER A 684 0.56 -24.36 10.54
N PRO A 685 1.18 -25.24 11.36
CA PRO A 685 2.20 -26.18 10.88
C PRO A 685 1.74 -27.14 9.78
N ALA A 686 0.43 -27.30 9.59
CA ALA A 686 -0.12 -28.09 8.50
C ALA A 686 0.02 -27.39 7.13
N PHE A 687 0.01 -26.06 7.11
CA PHE A 687 -0.07 -25.23 5.92
C PHE A 687 1.19 -24.38 5.64
N GLY A 688 2.21 -24.40 6.50
CA GLY A 688 3.48 -23.73 6.20
C GLY A 688 4.60 -24.03 7.19
N GLY A 689 5.63 -23.18 7.20
CA GLY A 689 6.83 -23.36 8.02
C GLY A 689 7.85 -24.37 7.46
N LYS A 690 7.78 -24.69 6.16
CA LYS A 690 8.59 -25.73 5.51
C LYS A 690 9.80 -25.11 4.80
N PHE A 691 10.67 -24.46 5.55
CA PHE A 691 11.81 -23.71 5.02
C PHE A 691 13.16 -24.39 5.27
N SER A 692 14.12 -24.23 4.36
CA SER A 692 15.50 -24.68 4.59
C SER A 692 16.23 -23.76 5.58
N ARG A 693 17.28 -24.26 6.24
CA ARG A 693 18.16 -23.44 7.09
C ARG A 693 18.70 -22.22 6.36
N SER A 694 19.17 -22.42 5.13
CA SER A 694 19.68 -21.37 4.26
C SER A 694 18.70 -20.24 4.00
N TYR A 695 17.43 -20.56 3.74
CA TYR A 695 16.39 -19.56 3.50
C TYR A 695 16.16 -18.70 4.74
N VAL A 696 15.98 -19.34 5.90
CA VAL A 696 15.78 -18.66 7.18
C VAL A 696 16.97 -17.75 7.50
N ALA A 697 18.19 -18.24 7.30
CA ALA A 697 19.41 -17.51 7.59
C ALA A 697 19.62 -16.31 6.64
N LEU A 698 19.23 -16.44 5.37
CA LEU A 698 19.43 -15.40 4.37
C LEU A 698 18.33 -14.32 4.38
N HIS A 699 17.11 -14.68 4.79
CA HIS A 699 15.95 -13.79 4.80
C HIS A 699 16.17 -12.50 5.61
N GLY A 700 16.97 -12.55 6.70
CA GLY A 700 17.29 -11.36 7.49
C GLY A 700 18.11 -10.30 6.75
N PHE A 701 18.81 -10.69 5.68
CA PHE A 701 19.72 -9.79 4.96
C PHE A 701 19.08 -9.12 3.75
N ILE A 702 17.76 -9.27 3.56
CA ILE A 702 17.02 -8.70 2.42
C ILE A 702 15.95 -7.70 2.84
N ARG A 703 15.73 -6.67 2.01
CA ARG A 703 14.59 -5.75 2.12
C ARG A 703 13.56 -6.12 1.04
N ARG A 704 12.30 -6.20 1.43
CA ARG A 704 11.18 -6.60 0.57
C ARG A 704 9.86 -6.00 1.09
N PRO A 705 8.79 -5.97 0.29
CA PRO A 705 7.47 -5.51 0.73
C PRO A 705 6.94 -6.25 1.96
N GLY A 706 7.09 -7.58 1.99
CA GLY A 706 6.46 -8.43 3.00
C GLY A 706 5.09 -8.92 2.59
N ILE A 707 4.41 -9.61 3.48
CA ILE A 707 3.09 -10.15 3.19
C ILE A 707 2.08 -9.04 2.88
N GLU A 708 2.14 -7.93 3.63
CA GLU A 708 1.30 -6.75 3.42
C GLU A 708 2.15 -5.50 3.65
N SER A 709 2.46 -4.77 2.59
CA SER A 709 3.15 -3.47 2.66
C SER A 709 2.18 -2.31 2.45
N ASP A 710 2.63 -1.08 2.65
CA ASP A 710 1.81 0.14 2.49
C ASP A 710 1.02 0.13 1.16
N LEU A 711 -0.29 0.30 1.22
CA LEU A 711 -1.20 0.22 0.08
C LEU A 711 -0.98 1.36 -0.94
N HIS A 712 -0.38 2.48 -0.53
CA HIS A 712 -0.09 3.60 -1.43
C HIS A 712 0.92 3.24 -2.51
N LEU A 713 0.91 4.01 -3.61
CA LEU A 713 1.92 3.83 -4.66
C LEU A 713 3.29 4.25 -4.13
N LEU A 714 4.19 3.29 -4.02
CA LEU A 714 5.51 3.49 -3.46
C LEU A 714 6.44 4.20 -4.44
N ALA A 715 7.41 4.93 -3.87
CA ALA A 715 8.47 5.56 -4.64
C ALA A 715 9.20 4.50 -5.49
N PRO A 716 9.57 4.83 -6.75
CA PRO A 716 10.44 3.96 -7.53
C PRO A 716 11.68 3.58 -6.73
N MET A 717 12.08 2.32 -6.81
CA MET A 717 13.21 1.73 -6.08
C MET A 717 13.04 1.57 -4.56
N GLU A 718 11.83 1.72 -3.99
CA GLU A 718 11.57 1.51 -2.55
C GLU A 718 12.08 0.15 -2.03
N PHE A 719 11.89 -0.91 -2.82
CA PHE A 719 12.35 -2.27 -2.54
C PHE A 719 13.41 -2.76 -3.53
N TYR A 720 14.19 -1.85 -4.10
CA TYR A 720 15.20 -2.19 -5.09
C TYR A 720 16.23 -3.19 -4.55
N ALA A 721 16.41 -4.32 -5.23
CA ALA A 721 17.32 -5.38 -4.78
C ALA A 721 18.77 -4.88 -4.54
N GLY A 722 19.25 -3.89 -5.29
CA GLY A 722 20.59 -3.31 -5.08
C GLY A 722 20.76 -2.57 -3.75
N SER A 723 19.65 -2.15 -3.11
CA SER A 723 19.66 -1.45 -1.83
C SER A 723 19.73 -2.37 -0.61
N THR A 724 19.55 -3.68 -0.81
CA THR A 724 19.51 -4.69 0.24
C THR A 724 20.92 -4.99 0.80
N GLU A 725 21.03 -5.27 2.11
CA GLU A 725 22.31 -5.56 2.76
C GLU A 725 23.06 -6.73 2.10
N LEU A 726 22.38 -7.83 1.76
CA LEU A 726 22.98 -8.97 1.07
C LEU A 726 23.69 -8.57 -0.23
N VAL A 727 23.01 -7.79 -1.08
CA VAL A 727 23.56 -7.34 -2.36
C VAL A 727 24.73 -6.39 -2.13
N ARG A 728 24.63 -5.48 -1.15
CA ARG A 728 25.73 -4.58 -0.77
C ARG A 728 26.97 -5.32 -0.27
N ILE A 729 26.81 -6.40 0.51
CA ILE A 729 27.90 -7.26 0.96
C ILE A 729 28.65 -7.84 -0.23
N LEU A 730 27.90 -8.41 -1.18
CA LEU A 730 28.45 -9.07 -2.36
C LEU A 730 29.13 -8.06 -3.32
N GLN A 731 28.48 -6.93 -3.60
CA GLN A 731 29.02 -5.88 -4.47
C GLN A 731 30.31 -5.23 -3.93
N LYS A 732 30.45 -5.10 -2.60
CA LYS A 732 31.68 -4.59 -1.97
C LYS A 732 32.84 -5.59 -1.96
N GLY A 733 32.61 -6.84 -2.38
CA GLY A 733 33.58 -7.92 -2.33
C GLY A 733 33.54 -8.65 -0.99
N HIS A 734 32.88 -9.81 -0.98
CA HIS A 734 32.79 -10.69 0.18
C HIS A 734 33.82 -11.81 0.11
N TYR A 735 35.01 -11.59 0.69
CA TYR A 735 36.12 -12.56 0.71
C TYR A 735 36.52 -13.11 -0.67
N GLY A 736 36.37 -12.30 -1.73
CA GLY A 736 36.73 -12.69 -3.10
C GLY A 736 35.69 -13.56 -3.80
N VAL A 737 34.47 -13.67 -3.27
CA VAL A 737 33.34 -14.27 -3.99
C VAL A 737 32.94 -13.37 -5.16
N GLU A 738 32.87 -13.95 -6.35
CA GLU A 738 32.42 -13.29 -7.59
C GLU A 738 31.28 -14.10 -8.20
N LEU A 739 30.12 -13.47 -8.38
CA LEU A 739 28.95 -14.11 -8.99
C LEU A 739 28.94 -13.87 -10.49
N ASP A 740 28.63 -14.92 -11.26
CA ASP A 740 28.31 -14.78 -12.68
C ASP A 740 26.92 -14.13 -12.90
N HIS A 741 26.62 -13.74 -14.13
CA HIS A 741 25.39 -13.04 -14.49
C HIS A 741 24.12 -13.80 -14.06
N GLU A 742 24.05 -15.10 -14.34
CA GLU A 742 22.88 -15.91 -13.97
C GLU A 742 22.74 -16.06 -12.45
N SER A 743 23.86 -16.20 -11.73
CA SER A 743 23.88 -16.20 -10.26
C SER A 743 23.31 -14.89 -9.69
N TRP A 744 23.69 -13.75 -10.27
CA TRP A 744 23.15 -12.44 -9.90
C TRP A 744 21.65 -12.34 -10.18
N GLU A 745 21.22 -12.68 -11.39
CA GLU A 745 19.79 -12.59 -11.77
C GLU A 745 18.90 -13.49 -10.92
N ARG A 746 19.35 -14.71 -10.58
CA ARG A 746 18.59 -15.62 -9.70
C ARG A 746 18.41 -15.03 -8.30
N LEU A 747 19.46 -14.42 -7.76
CA LEU A 747 19.41 -13.81 -6.43
C LEU A 747 18.56 -12.53 -6.41
N THR A 748 18.73 -11.64 -7.39
CA THR A 748 17.96 -10.39 -7.46
C THR A 748 16.50 -10.66 -7.78
N THR A 749 16.20 -11.61 -8.66
CA THR A 749 14.82 -12.01 -8.97
C THR A 749 14.12 -12.59 -7.74
N TRP A 750 14.81 -13.37 -6.91
CA TRP A 750 14.23 -13.85 -5.64
C TRP A 750 13.79 -12.69 -4.74
N ILE A 751 14.65 -11.67 -4.58
CA ILE A 751 14.34 -10.47 -3.78
C ILE A 751 13.17 -9.70 -4.41
N ASP A 752 13.23 -9.43 -5.72
CA ASP A 752 12.21 -8.69 -6.47
C ASP A 752 10.82 -9.36 -6.43
N LEU A 753 10.77 -10.68 -6.31
CA LEU A 753 9.52 -11.46 -6.21
C LEU A 753 8.94 -11.53 -4.79
N ASN A 754 9.45 -10.71 -3.86
CA ASN A 754 9.08 -10.71 -2.44
C ASN A 754 9.57 -11.97 -1.69
N ALA A 755 10.68 -12.55 -2.14
CA ALA A 755 11.38 -13.66 -1.49
C ALA A 755 10.56 -14.95 -1.25
N PRO A 756 9.85 -15.50 -2.23
CA PRO A 756 9.14 -16.77 -2.05
C PRO A 756 10.12 -17.94 -1.80
N PHE A 757 9.74 -18.87 -0.93
CA PHE A 757 10.43 -20.15 -0.79
C PHE A 757 9.80 -21.22 -1.70
N HIS A 758 8.47 -21.32 -1.66
CA HIS A 758 7.70 -22.31 -2.40
C HIS A 758 7.23 -21.77 -3.75
N GLY A 759 7.28 -22.63 -4.77
CA GLY A 759 6.87 -22.31 -6.13
C GLY A 759 5.59 -23.00 -6.58
N ARG A 760 4.94 -23.80 -5.73
CA ARG A 760 3.69 -24.53 -6.03
C ARG A 760 2.92 -24.86 -4.74
N TRP A 761 1.61 -25.03 -4.81
CA TRP A 761 0.82 -25.44 -3.65
C TRP A 761 1.09 -26.90 -3.25
N SER A 762 1.39 -27.79 -4.20
CA SER A 762 1.79 -29.16 -3.87
C SER A 762 3.07 -29.25 -3.03
N GLU A 763 3.95 -28.25 -3.09
CA GLU A 763 5.16 -28.16 -2.27
C GLU A 763 4.84 -27.70 -0.83
N ILE A 764 3.79 -26.89 -0.67
CA ILE A 764 3.38 -26.31 0.61
C ILE A 764 2.54 -27.32 1.39
N VAL A 765 1.48 -27.87 0.79
CA VAL A 765 0.48 -28.71 1.49
C VAL A 765 0.49 -30.18 1.06
N GLY A 766 1.29 -30.54 0.06
CA GLY A 766 1.33 -31.89 -0.52
C GLY A 766 0.37 -32.05 -1.70
N ALA A 767 0.78 -32.85 -2.69
CA ALA A 767 0.00 -33.08 -3.91
C ALA A 767 -1.35 -33.77 -3.65
N GLU A 768 -1.42 -34.69 -2.69
CA GLU A 768 -2.65 -35.40 -2.34
C GLU A 768 -3.73 -34.44 -1.80
N THR A 769 -3.32 -33.46 -0.99
CA THR A 769 -4.20 -32.45 -0.39
C THR A 769 -4.92 -31.62 -1.45
N ILE A 770 -4.23 -31.26 -2.54
CA ILE A 770 -4.80 -30.41 -3.59
C ILE A 770 -5.45 -31.18 -4.74
N ALA A 771 -5.21 -32.49 -4.84
CA ALA A 771 -5.49 -33.27 -6.06
C ALA A 771 -6.94 -33.18 -6.57
N ALA A 772 -7.93 -33.08 -5.66
CA ALA A 772 -9.33 -32.96 -6.03
C ALA A 772 -9.65 -31.55 -6.56
N ALA A 773 -9.31 -30.51 -5.78
CA ALA A 773 -9.57 -29.12 -6.15
C ALA A 773 -8.78 -28.70 -7.40
N HIS A 774 -7.52 -29.11 -7.51
CA HIS A 774 -6.66 -28.86 -8.67
C HIS A 774 -7.22 -29.44 -9.96
N ARG A 775 -7.58 -30.73 -9.95
CA ARG A 775 -8.19 -31.40 -11.11
C ARG A 775 -9.46 -30.70 -11.56
N ARG A 776 -10.27 -30.28 -10.59
CA ARG A 776 -11.54 -29.62 -10.85
C ARG A 776 -11.35 -28.21 -11.41
N ALA A 777 -10.40 -27.46 -10.86
CA ALA A 777 -10.01 -26.15 -11.37
C ALA A 777 -9.52 -26.22 -12.83
N LEU A 778 -8.68 -27.19 -13.17
CA LEU A 778 -8.22 -27.39 -14.55
C LEU A 778 -9.35 -27.73 -15.52
N GLU A 779 -10.27 -28.60 -15.11
CA GLU A 779 -11.43 -28.98 -15.92
C GLU A 779 -12.31 -27.77 -16.25
N LEU A 780 -12.67 -26.97 -15.24
CA LEU A 780 -13.56 -25.82 -15.39
C LEU A 780 -12.85 -24.65 -16.10
N ARG A 781 -11.56 -24.42 -15.82
CA ARG A 781 -10.73 -23.47 -16.58
C ARG A 781 -10.77 -23.81 -18.06
N ARG A 782 -10.46 -25.06 -18.43
CA ARG A 782 -10.49 -25.48 -19.84
C ARG A 782 -11.85 -25.28 -20.48
N ARG A 783 -12.93 -25.58 -19.75
CA ARG A 783 -14.30 -25.48 -20.25
C ARG A 783 -14.73 -24.03 -20.54
N TYR A 784 -14.39 -23.08 -19.67
CA TYR A 784 -14.91 -21.71 -19.74
C TYR A 784 -13.92 -20.65 -20.24
N THR A 785 -12.64 -21.02 -20.43
CA THR A 785 -11.60 -20.14 -20.99
C THR A 785 -10.94 -20.72 -22.24
N GLY A 786 -11.04 -22.03 -22.48
CA GLY A 786 -10.27 -22.72 -23.52
C GLY A 786 -8.80 -23.00 -23.16
N MET A 787 -8.30 -22.43 -22.05
CA MET A 787 -6.91 -22.57 -21.62
C MET A 787 -6.65 -23.95 -20.97
N SER A 788 -5.47 -24.51 -21.21
CA SER A 788 -5.06 -25.81 -20.66
C SER A 788 -3.73 -25.75 -19.91
N ASP A 789 -3.28 -24.56 -19.54
CA ASP A 789 -2.08 -24.40 -18.74
C ASP A 789 -2.30 -24.95 -17.32
N ASP A 790 -1.31 -25.67 -16.80
CA ASP A 790 -1.33 -26.22 -15.46
C ASP A 790 -0.22 -25.57 -14.60
N PRO A 791 -0.56 -24.76 -13.60
CA PRO A 791 0.42 -24.10 -12.75
C PRO A 791 1.16 -25.06 -11.80
N GLU A 792 0.63 -26.26 -11.52
CA GLU A 792 1.30 -27.27 -10.68
C GLU A 792 2.33 -28.11 -11.45
N THR A 793 2.28 -28.09 -12.78
CA THR A 793 3.22 -28.82 -13.62
C THR A 793 4.61 -28.18 -13.54
N LEU A 794 5.62 -28.97 -13.15
CA LEU A 794 7.02 -28.55 -13.17
C LEU A 794 7.67 -28.98 -14.50
N PRO A 795 8.01 -28.03 -15.40
CA PRO A 795 8.65 -28.37 -16.66
C PRO A 795 10.08 -28.86 -16.43
N VAL A 796 10.60 -29.64 -17.39
CA VAL A 796 12.02 -29.99 -17.42
C VAL A 796 12.83 -28.75 -17.80
N VAL A 797 13.74 -28.35 -16.91
CA VAL A 797 14.65 -27.21 -17.11
C VAL A 797 16.10 -27.67 -17.02
N PRO A 798 17.03 -27.04 -17.77
CA PRO A 798 18.45 -27.28 -17.56
C PRO A 798 18.84 -27.01 -16.11
N ALA A 799 19.57 -27.93 -15.48
CA ALA A 799 20.06 -27.73 -14.14
C ALA A 799 21.12 -26.61 -14.13
N PHE A 800 20.96 -25.64 -13.23
CA PHE A 800 22.01 -24.66 -12.98
C PHE A 800 23.23 -25.35 -12.34
N ALA A 801 24.42 -25.06 -12.84
CA ALA A 801 25.64 -25.69 -12.35
C ALA A 801 25.93 -25.25 -10.89
N SER A 802 25.88 -26.21 -9.95
CA SER A 802 26.09 -25.99 -8.51
C SER A 802 27.46 -26.44 -8.00
N SER A 803 28.39 -26.80 -8.90
CA SER A 803 29.72 -27.26 -8.48
C SER A 803 30.42 -26.17 -7.65
N PRO A 804 30.86 -26.48 -6.41
CA PRO A 804 31.47 -25.48 -5.53
C PRO A 804 32.67 -24.81 -6.20
N GLN A 805 32.62 -23.49 -6.29
CA GLN A 805 33.77 -22.69 -6.64
C GLN A 805 34.46 -22.34 -5.33
N SER A 806 35.70 -22.83 -5.17
CA SER A 806 36.53 -22.33 -4.06
C SER A 806 36.79 -20.85 -4.35
N PRO A 807 36.57 -19.93 -3.39
CA PRO A 807 37.01 -18.57 -3.57
C PRO A 807 38.50 -18.61 -3.90
N PRO A 808 38.99 -17.79 -4.85
CA PRO A 808 40.41 -17.74 -5.14
C PRO A 808 41.12 -17.52 -3.82
N ARG A 809 41.89 -18.51 -3.36
CA ARG A 809 42.84 -18.29 -2.28
C ARG A 809 43.71 -17.17 -2.79
N LYS A 810 43.54 -15.94 -2.29
CA LYS A 810 44.67 -15.04 -2.21
C LYS A 810 45.68 -15.83 -1.40
N GLN A 811 46.66 -16.44 -2.09
CA GLN A 811 47.90 -16.78 -1.45
C GLN A 811 48.26 -15.51 -0.68
N ALA A 812 48.48 -15.64 0.62
CA ALA A 812 49.27 -14.63 1.29
C ALA A 812 50.54 -14.54 0.44
N GLU A 813 50.65 -13.50 -0.38
CA GLU A 813 51.94 -13.09 -0.92
C GLU A 813 52.72 -12.69 0.32
N SER A 814 53.37 -13.70 0.91
CA SER A 814 54.56 -13.51 1.70
C SER A 814 55.49 -12.68 0.83
N SER A 815 55.64 -11.40 1.17
CA SER A 815 56.74 -10.60 0.67
C SER A 815 58.02 -11.45 0.67
N PRO A 816 58.73 -11.59 -0.46
CA PRO A 816 59.82 -12.54 -0.58
C PRO A 816 61.06 -11.97 0.10
N HIS A 817 61.19 -12.18 1.42
CA HIS A 817 62.46 -12.01 2.12
C HIS A 817 62.80 -13.26 2.93
N SER A 818 64.01 -13.77 2.67
CA SER A 818 64.68 -14.97 3.19
C SER A 818 64.36 -16.27 2.44
N ALA A 819 65.31 -17.11 2.01
CA ALA A 819 66.77 -17.09 2.05
C ALA A 819 67.29 -18.16 1.07
N SER A 820 68.48 -17.97 0.49
CA SER A 820 69.30 -19.09 0.00
C SER A 820 70.78 -18.73 -0.02
N GLY A 821 71.58 -19.56 0.66
CA GLY A 821 72.97 -19.86 0.27
C GLY A 821 74.09 -19.19 1.06
N GLU A 822 74.75 -19.97 1.90
CA GLU A 822 76.02 -19.74 2.63
C GLU A 822 77.19 -19.33 1.68
N ALA A 823 78.35 -18.78 2.08
CA ALA A 823 79.13 -18.91 3.30
C ALA A 823 80.21 -17.80 3.47
N LEU A 824 80.81 -17.80 4.67
CA LEU A 824 82.12 -17.29 5.12
C LEU A 824 82.16 -16.02 6.00
N ALA A 825 82.60 -16.26 7.24
CA ALA A 825 82.92 -15.35 8.35
C ALA A 825 84.35 -14.74 8.19
N PRO A 826 84.98 -14.11 9.20
CA PRO A 826 84.52 -13.45 10.45
C PRO A 826 85.15 -12.04 10.64
N ILE A 827 84.87 -11.32 11.74
CA ILE A 827 85.90 -10.75 12.66
C ILE A 827 85.24 -10.16 13.92
N ARG A 828 85.54 -10.87 15.02
CA ARG A 828 85.79 -10.51 16.42
C ARG A 828 85.49 -9.11 16.98
N ALA A 829 84.64 -9.16 18.01
CA ALA A 829 84.90 -8.84 19.43
C ALA A 829 85.45 -7.46 19.82
N ASN A 830 84.65 -6.76 20.64
CA ASN A 830 84.95 -6.44 22.04
C ASN A 830 83.67 -5.88 22.69
N ALA A 831 83.38 -5.94 23.99
CA ALA A 831 83.74 -6.80 25.11
C ALA A 831 83.00 -6.19 26.33
N ARG A 832 82.65 -7.05 27.32
CA ARG A 832 82.42 -6.76 28.76
C ARG A 832 81.05 -6.20 29.16
N MET A 833 80.21 -6.99 29.84
CA MET A 833 80.21 -7.42 31.27
C MET A 833 79.23 -6.50 32.04
N GLY A 834 78.29 -6.96 32.88
CA GLY A 834 77.90 -8.27 33.36
C GLY A 834 76.91 -8.10 34.54
N ALA A 835 76.28 -9.20 34.99
CA ALA A 835 75.58 -9.39 36.27
C ALA A 835 74.30 -8.53 36.50
N THR A 836 73.23 -8.91 37.19
CA THR A 836 72.80 -10.07 38.00
C THR A 836 71.29 -9.86 38.29
N TRP A 837 70.57 -10.94 38.59
CA TRP A 837 69.20 -10.92 39.12
C TRP A 837 69.10 -10.21 40.47
N ALA A 838 68.01 -9.44 40.70
CA ALA A 838 67.07 -9.52 41.85
C ALA A 838 66.40 -8.18 42.24
N SER A 839 65.16 -8.32 42.75
CA SER A 839 64.42 -7.47 43.70
C SER A 839 63.48 -6.34 43.19
N LEU A 840 62.19 -6.59 43.44
CA LEU A 840 61.19 -5.76 44.15
C LEU A 840 61.03 -4.25 43.88
N SER A 841 59.75 -3.91 43.61
CA SER A 841 58.97 -2.82 44.23
C SER A 841 58.96 -1.42 43.60
N THR A 842 57.73 -1.01 43.28
CA THR A 842 57.09 0.32 43.41
C THR A 842 57.57 1.52 42.61
N ALA A 843 56.56 2.20 42.06
CA ALA A 843 56.44 3.60 41.66
C ALA A 843 56.94 4.00 40.26
N ALA A 844 56.03 4.66 39.54
CA ALA A 844 56.23 5.34 38.27
C ALA A 844 57.33 6.40 38.34
N PRO A 845 58.04 6.66 37.22
CA PRO A 845 57.93 8.00 36.63
C PRO A 845 57.98 8.03 35.09
N GLN A 846 57.80 9.26 34.59
CA GLN A 846 57.58 9.75 33.24
C GLN A 846 58.80 9.68 32.27
N SER A 847 58.48 9.92 30.99
CA SER A 847 59.33 10.37 29.85
C SER A 847 60.27 9.32 29.24
N GLY A 848 60.45 9.20 27.93
CA GLY A 848 59.90 9.88 26.75
C GLY A 848 60.61 9.30 25.52
N VAL A 849 59.87 8.98 24.45
CA VAL A 849 60.44 8.76 23.11
C VAL A 849 59.49 9.41 22.13
N SER A 850 60.04 10.37 21.39
CA SER A 850 59.41 11.20 20.38
C SER A 850 59.21 10.44 19.07
N ASP A 851 57.96 10.33 18.63
CA ASP A 851 57.56 9.92 17.28
C ASP A 851 57.03 11.18 16.54
N PRO A 852 57.43 11.48 15.29
CA PRO A 852 57.08 12.73 14.64
C PRO A 852 55.67 12.64 14.05
N SER A 853 54.66 12.80 14.89
CA SER A 853 53.30 13.10 14.43
C SER A 853 53.25 14.53 13.88
N PRO A 854 52.73 14.78 12.66
CA PRO A 854 52.45 16.14 12.22
C PRO A 854 51.42 16.75 13.18
N ALA A 855 51.75 17.92 13.74
CA ALA A 855 50.95 18.61 14.74
C ALA A 855 49.52 18.88 14.26
N ILE A 856 48.55 18.20 14.90
CA ILE A 856 47.13 18.55 14.85
C ILE A 856 46.94 19.70 15.84
N SER A 857 46.44 20.84 15.38
CA SER A 857 46.07 21.94 16.29
C SER A 857 44.93 21.47 17.21
N PRO A 858 44.97 21.76 18.52
CA PRO A 858 43.86 21.42 19.41
C PRO A 858 42.56 22.10 18.91
N PRO A 859 41.40 21.42 18.98
CA PRO A 859 40.15 21.98 18.51
C PRO A 859 39.81 23.27 19.28
N PRO A 860 39.22 24.30 18.64
CA PRO A 860 38.68 25.44 19.35
C PRO A 860 37.59 24.98 20.31
N THR A 861 37.62 25.48 21.55
CA THR A 861 36.74 25.07 22.65
C THR A 861 35.26 25.44 22.46
N ASP A 862 34.89 26.10 21.36
CA ASP A 862 33.52 26.26 20.87
C ASP A 862 33.57 26.62 19.36
N PRO A 863 33.09 25.78 18.44
CA PRO A 863 33.15 26.08 17.00
C PRO A 863 32.15 27.19 16.64
N ALA A 864 32.52 28.08 15.71
CA ALA A 864 31.66 29.18 15.31
C ALA A 864 30.33 28.67 14.72
N ARG A 865 29.20 29.21 15.19
CA ARG A 865 27.85 28.82 14.77
C ARG A 865 27.13 29.95 14.04
N ARG A 866 26.19 29.58 13.17
CA ARG A 866 25.35 30.52 12.43
C ARG A 866 23.98 29.93 12.15
N THR A 867 22.95 30.67 12.51
CA THR A 867 21.55 30.35 12.19
C THR A 867 21.16 31.00 10.87
N ILE A 868 20.48 30.26 10.00
CA ILE A 868 19.87 30.77 8.77
C ILE A 868 18.36 30.53 8.87
N GLU A 869 17.58 31.60 8.81
CA GLU A 869 16.12 31.47 8.80
C GLU A 869 15.64 30.91 7.46
N LEU A 870 14.94 29.78 7.49
CA LEU A 870 14.35 29.11 6.33
C LEU A 870 12.90 29.57 6.09
N ALA A 871 12.12 29.81 7.13
CA ALA A 871 10.79 30.40 7.04
C ALA A 871 10.46 30.96 8.44
N PRO A 872 9.36 31.71 8.63
CA PRO A 872 8.97 32.16 9.96
C PRO A 872 8.91 30.97 10.96
N GLY A 873 9.82 30.96 11.93
CA GLY A 873 9.93 29.90 12.94
C GLY A 873 10.67 28.62 12.53
N ILE A 874 11.16 28.51 11.29
CA ILE A 874 11.94 27.36 10.80
C ILE A 874 13.36 27.84 10.47
N ALA A 875 14.37 27.25 11.09
CA ALA A 875 15.77 27.68 10.94
C ALA A 875 16.72 26.50 10.69
N LEU A 876 17.84 26.82 10.06
CA LEU A 876 18.95 25.91 9.78
C LEU A 876 20.18 26.36 10.59
N GLU A 877 20.65 25.50 11.49
CA GLU A 877 21.86 25.72 12.26
C GLU A 877 23.09 25.21 11.51
N MET A 878 24.11 26.06 11.40
CA MET A 878 25.37 25.77 10.73
C MET A 878 26.55 25.90 11.70
N VAL A 879 27.57 25.10 11.51
CA VAL A 879 28.85 25.19 12.24
C VAL A 879 30.01 25.29 11.26
N LYS A 880 31.02 26.09 11.63
CA LYS A 880 32.21 26.31 10.81
C LYS A 880 33.27 25.23 11.09
N ILE A 881 33.64 24.51 10.05
CA ILE A 881 34.69 23.48 10.07
C ILE A 881 36.01 24.12 9.59
N PRO A 882 37.13 23.92 10.30
CA PRO A 882 38.42 24.52 9.92
C PRO A 882 38.99 23.88 8.64
N ALA A 883 39.89 24.59 7.96
CA ALA A 883 40.76 23.97 6.96
C ALA A 883 41.75 23.00 7.64
N GLY A 884 42.15 21.93 6.96
CA GLY A 884 43.09 20.96 7.51
C GLY A 884 43.23 19.69 6.68
N SER A 885 44.20 18.84 7.04
CA SER A 885 44.42 17.55 6.38
C SER A 885 43.94 16.40 7.25
N PHE A 886 43.52 15.32 6.63
CA PHE A 886 43.25 14.05 7.30
C PHE A 886 43.58 12.86 6.40
N VAL A 887 43.55 11.66 6.97
CA VAL A 887 43.67 10.41 6.22
C VAL A 887 42.27 9.89 5.91
N MET A 888 41.92 9.88 4.63
CA MET A 888 40.65 9.39 4.12
C MET A 888 40.73 7.89 3.81
N GLY A 889 39.64 7.18 4.10
CA GLY A 889 39.58 5.72 3.97
C GLY A 889 39.96 4.96 5.24
N GLY A 890 39.98 3.64 5.16
CA GLY A 890 40.29 2.76 6.30
C GLY A 890 41.31 1.69 5.94
N GLU A 891 42.10 1.26 6.93
CA GLU A 891 43.13 0.21 6.74
C GLU A 891 42.51 -1.20 6.73
N ASP A 892 41.65 -1.48 7.70
CA ASP A 892 40.85 -2.72 7.79
C ASP A 892 39.42 -2.48 7.26
N ALA A 893 39.31 -1.89 6.08
CA ALA A 893 38.03 -1.54 5.45
C ALA A 893 37.73 -2.36 4.19
N SER A 894 36.50 -2.25 3.66
CA SER A 894 36.17 -2.88 2.37
C SER A 894 37.08 -2.35 1.25
N PRO A 895 37.32 -3.14 0.17
CA PRO A 895 38.21 -2.75 -0.92
C PRO A 895 37.93 -1.36 -1.52
N ASP A 896 36.67 -0.94 -1.56
CA ASP A 896 36.24 0.37 -2.08
C ASP A 896 36.56 1.56 -1.17
N GLU A 897 37.02 1.30 0.05
CA GLU A 897 37.47 2.27 1.06
C GLU A 897 39.02 2.30 1.14
N GLN A 898 39.71 1.55 0.28
CA GLN A 898 41.17 1.39 0.22
C GLN A 898 41.73 1.75 -1.17
N ALA A 899 42.98 2.20 -1.32
CA ALA A 899 43.93 2.50 -0.26
C ALA A 899 43.69 3.87 0.37
N ARG A 900 44.09 4.04 1.64
CA ARG A 900 44.01 5.32 2.34
C ARG A 900 44.78 6.40 1.59
N ALA A 901 44.24 7.62 1.58
CA ALA A 901 44.88 8.78 0.96
C ALA A 901 44.92 9.95 1.94
N LYS A 902 46.00 10.74 1.90
CA LYS A 902 46.03 12.03 2.59
C LYS A 902 45.22 13.03 1.77
N VAL A 903 44.17 13.58 2.36
CA VAL A 903 43.29 14.57 1.72
C VAL A 903 43.43 15.91 2.44
N MET A 904 43.40 16.99 1.66
CA MET A 904 43.55 18.36 2.13
C MET A 904 42.24 19.11 1.93
N ILE A 905 41.66 19.65 3.00
CA ILE A 905 40.56 20.62 2.95
C ILE A 905 41.19 22.02 2.96
N PRO A 906 41.23 22.73 1.82
CA PRO A 906 42.05 23.94 1.67
C PRO A 906 41.47 25.17 2.36
N HIS A 907 40.15 25.21 2.55
CA HIS A 907 39.44 26.35 3.11
C HIS A 907 38.45 25.88 4.19
N PRO A 908 38.23 26.69 5.24
CA PRO A 908 37.15 26.41 6.17
C PRO A 908 35.81 26.52 5.44
N PHE A 909 34.84 25.72 5.85
CA PHE A 909 33.49 25.71 5.26
C PHE A 909 32.45 25.61 6.37
N TRP A 910 31.24 26.08 6.10
CA TRP A 910 30.12 25.89 7.00
C TRP A 910 29.38 24.62 6.61
N ILE A 911 28.90 23.86 7.58
CA ILE A 911 28.04 22.69 7.36
C ILE A 911 26.87 22.71 8.33
N SER A 912 25.70 22.24 7.92
CA SER A 912 24.55 22.13 8.82
C SER A 912 24.88 21.18 9.98
N THR A 913 24.46 21.52 11.18
CA THR A 913 24.81 20.76 12.39
C THR A 913 24.17 19.37 12.40
N THR A 914 23.01 19.24 11.76
CA THR A 914 22.22 18.02 11.58
C THR A 914 21.94 17.79 10.09
N GLU A 915 21.33 16.65 9.79
CA GLU A 915 20.60 16.42 8.54
C GLU A 915 19.47 17.45 8.37
N ILE A 916 19.07 17.68 7.11
CA ILE A 916 17.89 18.49 6.80
C ILE A 916 16.64 17.75 7.25
N THR A 917 15.77 18.43 7.99
CA THR A 917 14.52 17.84 8.51
C THR A 917 13.36 17.97 7.52
N ASN A 918 12.27 17.22 7.74
CA ASN A 918 11.05 17.32 6.93
C ASN A 918 10.50 18.75 6.90
N GLU A 919 10.42 19.45 8.03
CA GLU A 919 9.90 20.84 8.08
C GLU A 919 10.81 21.83 7.34
N GLN A 920 12.13 21.62 7.37
CA GLN A 920 13.09 22.44 6.63
C GLN A 920 12.95 22.19 5.11
N PHE A 921 12.85 20.92 4.70
CA PHE A 921 12.68 20.56 3.29
C PHE A 921 11.32 21.00 2.73
N ALA A 922 10.26 20.96 3.53
CA ALA A 922 8.92 21.40 3.16
C ALA A 922 8.86 22.90 2.79
N THR A 923 9.82 23.72 3.24
CA THR A 923 9.95 25.12 2.79
C THR A 923 10.27 25.26 1.29
N PHE A 924 10.83 24.20 0.69
CA PHE A 924 11.13 24.09 -0.74
C PHE A 924 10.11 23.20 -1.47
N ALA A 925 9.78 22.04 -0.90
CA ALA A 925 8.90 21.04 -1.49
C ALA A 925 7.77 20.68 -0.51
N PRO A 926 6.71 21.51 -0.40
CA PRO A 926 5.64 21.33 0.61
C PRO A 926 4.79 20.06 0.41
N HIS A 927 4.93 19.39 -0.73
CA HIS A 927 4.23 18.14 -1.05
C HIS A 927 5.10 16.88 -0.89
N HIS A 928 6.33 17.03 -0.41
CA HIS A 928 7.17 15.87 -0.12
C HIS A 928 6.62 15.12 1.08
N ASP A 929 6.55 13.80 0.96
CA ASP A 929 6.17 12.90 2.05
C ASP A 929 7.28 11.87 2.23
N SER A 930 7.92 11.89 3.40
CA SER A 930 8.88 10.85 3.80
C SER A 930 8.19 9.52 4.14
N HIS A 931 6.86 9.46 4.12
CA HIS A 931 6.01 8.29 4.33
C HIS A 931 6.24 7.58 5.69
N VAL A 932 5.75 6.34 5.78
CA VAL A 932 5.99 5.42 6.90
C VAL A 932 7.02 4.37 6.52
N GLU A 933 7.62 3.72 7.51
CA GLU A 933 8.27 2.43 7.37
C GLU A 933 7.25 1.31 7.57
N SER A 934 7.29 0.31 6.68
CA SER A 934 6.34 -0.81 6.67
C SER A 934 6.48 -1.70 7.91
N LEU A 935 5.35 -2.31 8.30
CA LEU A 935 5.27 -3.26 9.40
C LEU A 935 5.60 -4.68 8.90
N HIS A 936 6.33 -5.46 9.70
CA HIS A 936 6.53 -6.88 9.40
C HIS A 936 5.31 -7.69 9.83
N GLY A 937 4.86 -8.62 8.99
CA GLY A 937 3.62 -9.37 9.23
C GLY A 937 2.41 -8.47 9.46
N TYR A 938 2.32 -7.35 8.75
CA TYR A 938 1.14 -6.49 8.80
C TYR A 938 -0.12 -7.25 8.38
N GLN A 939 -1.24 -6.93 9.04
CA GLN A 939 -2.57 -7.45 8.72
C GLN A 939 -3.63 -6.37 8.96
N PHE A 940 -3.67 -5.86 10.19
CA PHE A 940 -4.60 -4.82 10.62
C PHE A 940 -3.88 -3.77 11.47
N GLY A 941 -4.56 -2.67 11.80
CA GLY A 941 -4.03 -1.63 12.69
C GLY A 941 -3.45 -0.42 11.96
N VAL A 942 -2.41 0.19 12.54
CA VAL A 942 -1.87 1.48 12.07
C VAL A 942 -1.10 1.34 10.75
N HIS A 943 -1.04 2.43 9.98
CA HIS A 943 -0.43 2.49 8.65
C HIS A 943 1.04 2.06 8.61
N GLY A 944 1.83 2.44 9.62
CA GLY A 944 3.25 2.10 9.73
C GLY A 944 3.98 2.98 10.73
N TYR A 945 5.31 2.91 10.75
CA TYR A 945 6.15 3.74 11.62
C TYR A 945 6.50 5.06 10.94
N VAL A 946 6.09 6.20 11.50
CA VAL A 946 6.25 7.52 10.88
C VAL A 946 7.72 7.88 10.62
N LEU A 947 8.03 8.28 9.38
CA LEU A 947 9.30 8.91 8.99
C LEU A 947 9.13 10.38 8.55
N ASN A 948 7.88 10.87 8.47
CA ASN A 948 7.54 12.22 8.02
C ASN A 948 7.26 13.24 9.15
N GLY A 949 7.68 12.96 10.39
CA GLY A 949 7.56 13.90 11.49
C GLY A 949 8.37 15.18 11.24
N PRO A 950 7.90 16.38 11.64
CA PRO A 950 8.52 17.66 11.26
C PRO A 950 10.02 17.76 11.52
N ARG A 951 10.48 17.25 12.67
CA ARG A 951 11.89 17.28 13.09
C ARG A 951 12.70 16.03 12.70
N GLN A 952 12.07 14.99 12.16
CA GLN A 952 12.82 13.84 11.62
C GLN A 952 13.57 14.28 10.35
N PRO A 953 14.73 13.65 10.02
CA PRO A 953 15.39 13.86 8.75
C PRO A 953 14.46 13.60 7.58
N VAL A 954 14.57 14.41 6.53
CA VAL A 954 13.89 14.12 5.28
C VAL A 954 14.52 12.89 4.63
N VAL A 955 13.69 11.93 4.20
CA VAL A 955 14.10 10.71 3.50
C VAL A 955 13.28 10.50 2.24
N ARG A 956 13.58 9.46 1.45
CA ARG A 956 12.96 9.24 0.12
C ARG A 956 13.16 10.42 -0.83
N VAL A 957 14.27 11.11 -0.67
CA VAL A 957 14.72 12.21 -1.54
C VAL A 957 15.85 11.73 -2.43
N SER A 958 15.77 12.07 -3.71
CA SER A 958 16.83 11.82 -4.67
C SER A 958 17.98 12.82 -4.49
N TRP A 959 19.16 12.48 -5.01
CA TRP A 959 20.30 13.40 -5.04
C TRP A 959 19.96 14.70 -5.78
N HIS A 960 19.17 14.59 -6.86
CA HIS A 960 18.71 15.74 -7.63
C HIS A 960 17.80 16.67 -6.81
N GLU A 961 16.88 16.12 -6.01
CA GLU A 961 16.02 16.91 -5.12
C GLU A 961 16.82 17.58 -3.99
N ALA A 962 17.78 16.87 -3.40
CA ALA A 962 18.68 17.42 -2.39
C ALA A 962 19.55 18.58 -2.94
N ARG A 963 20.03 18.46 -4.18
CA ARG A 963 20.73 19.52 -4.91
C ARG A 963 19.82 20.71 -5.22
N ALA A 964 18.60 20.47 -5.67
CA ALA A 964 17.63 21.52 -5.95
C ALA A 964 17.28 22.32 -4.69
N PHE A 965 17.21 21.67 -3.52
CA PHE A 965 17.09 22.36 -2.23
C PHE A 965 18.27 23.29 -1.95
N CYS A 966 19.51 22.84 -2.19
CA CYS A 966 20.71 23.67 -2.01
C CYS A 966 20.71 24.89 -2.96
N GLU A 967 20.30 24.69 -4.21
CA GLU A 967 20.18 25.76 -5.21
C GLU A 967 19.09 26.77 -4.83
N HIS A 968 17.95 26.29 -4.36
CA HIS A 968 16.87 27.13 -3.82
C HIS A 968 17.36 27.98 -2.65
N LEU A 969 18.03 27.35 -1.68
CA LEU A 969 18.57 28.05 -0.51
C LEU A 969 19.63 29.09 -0.90
N SER A 970 20.45 28.77 -1.91
CA SER A 970 21.44 29.70 -2.44
C SER A 970 20.80 30.94 -3.06
N GLY A 971 19.81 30.73 -3.94
CA GLY A 971 19.10 31.81 -4.60
C GLY A 971 18.38 32.73 -3.60
N ARG A 972 17.88 32.17 -2.50
CA ARG A 972 17.10 32.91 -1.52
C ARG A 972 17.93 33.68 -0.49
N THR A 973 19.11 33.17 -0.14
CA THR A 973 19.98 33.78 0.89
C THR A 973 21.10 34.63 0.29
N GLY A 974 21.43 34.42 -0.99
CA GLY A 974 22.58 35.04 -1.66
C GLY A 974 23.92 34.40 -1.31
N PHE A 975 23.97 33.40 -0.42
CA PHE A 975 25.18 32.62 -0.15
C PHE A 975 25.19 31.34 -0.97
N ARG A 976 26.37 30.75 -1.18
CA ARG A 976 26.48 29.49 -1.93
C ARG A 976 26.26 28.30 -1.00
N PHE A 977 25.23 27.50 -1.26
CA PHE A 977 24.96 26.21 -0.61
C PHE A 977 25.18 25.05 -1.59
N ASP A 978 25.64 23.92 -1.05
CA ASP A 978 25.86 22.68 -1.80
C ASP A 978 25.69 21.46 -0.88
N LEU A 979 25.68 20.25 -1.45
CA LEU A 979 25.92 19.03 -0.70
C LEU A 979 27.42 18.93 -0.37
N PRO A 980 27.80 18.36 0.78
CA PRO A 980 29.20 18.12 1.08
C PRO A 980 29.84 17.23 0.01
N THR A 981 31.11 17.46 -0.30
CA THR A 981 31.91 16.41 -0.94
C THR A 981 32.09 15.24 0.02
N GLU A 982 32.37 14.07 -0.51
CA GLU A 982 32.72 12.89 0.26
C GLU A 982 33.88 13.16 1.23
N ALA A 983 34.88 13.92 0.80
CA ALA A 983 36.01 14.32 1.62
C ALA A 983 35.62 15.28 2.74
N GLN A 984 34.82 16.31 2.44
CA GLN A 984 34.31 17.24 3.46
C GLN A 984 33.48 16.49 4.51
N TRP A 985 32.62 15.57 4.06
CA TRP A 985 31.80 14.77 4.96
C TRP A 985 32.65 13.89 5.88
N GLU A 986 33.61 13.12 5.35
CA GLU A 986 34.44 12.23 6.16
C GLU A 986 35.34 13.01 7.13
N TYR A 987 35.88 14.14 6.68
CA TYR A 987 36.66 15.05 7.53
C TYR A 987 35.83 15.56 8.71
N ALA A 988 34.62 16.04 8.41
CA ALA A 988 33.67 16.54 9.40
C ALA A 988 33.21 15.44 10.38
N CYS A 989 32.97 14.23 9.87
CA CYS A 989 32.57 13.06 10.65
C CYS A 989 33.64 12.67 11.68
N ARG A 990 34.90 12.58 11.23
CA ARG A 990 36.06 12.21 12.05
C ARG A 990 36.41 13.24 13.11
N ALA A 991 36.21 14.54 12.84
CA ALA A 991 36.49 15.63 13.76
C ALA A 991 37.88 15.54 14.45
N GLY A 992 38.89 15.11 13.69
CA GLY A 992 40.27 14.94 14.16
C GLY A 992 40.67 13.54 14.63
N THR A 993 39.74 12.57 14.70
CA THR A 993 40.08 11.18 15.05
C THR A 993 40.51 10.35 13.84
N THR A 994 41.26 9.27 14.11
CA THR A 994 41.65 8.26 13.12
C THR A 994 40.92 6.93 13.29
N SER A 995 40.24 6.76 14.42
CA SER A 995 39.42 5.59 14.74
C SER A 995 38.20 5.48 13.80
N PRO A 996 37.56 4.30 13.72
CA PRO A 996 36.35 4.10 12.90
C PRO A 996 35.19 5.04 13.26
N PHE A 997 35.07 5.42 14.54
CA PHE A 997 34.10 6.38 15.05
C PHE A 997 34.80 7.51 15.79
N TRP A 998 34.22 8.71 15.83
CA TRP A 998 34.79 9.80 16.65
C TRP A 998 34.80 9.47 18.15
N PHE A 999 33.91 8.57 18.58
CA PHE A 999 33.79 8.11 19.98
C PHE A 999 34.55 6.81 20.28
N GLY A 1000 35.26 6.21 19.32
CA GLY A 1000 36.11 5.04 19.57
C GLY A 1000 36.17 4.01 18.46
N GLU A 1001 36.47 2.77 18.86
CA GLU A 1001 36.56 1.59 17.99
C GLU A 1001 35.18 1.02 17.64
N ALA A 1002 35.15 0.06 16.70
CA ALA A 1002 33.89 -0.47 16.19
C ALA A 1002 33.05 -1.31 17.17
N ASP A 1003 33.63 -1.67 18.31
CA ASP A 1003 32.97 -2.35 19.42
C ASP A 1003 32.58 -1.41 20.57
N ALA A 1004 32.80 -0.09 20.43
CA ALA A 1004 32.40 0.91 21.40
C ALA A 1004 30.87 1.01 21.52
N ASP A 1005 30.40 1.36 22.73
CA ASP A 1005 28.99 1.63 22.98
C ASP A 1005 28.54 2.92 22.29
N PHE A 1006 27.79 2.78 21.21
CA PHE A 1006 27.29 3.88 20.40
C PHE A 1006 26.00 4.51 20.96
N SER A 1007 25.40 3.95 22.02
CA SER A 1007 24.02 4.29 22.44
C SER A 1007 23.80 5.78 22.72
N ARG A 1008 24.85 6.51 23.11
CA ARG A 1008 24.79 7.97 23.38
C ARG A 1008 25.12 8.83 22.16
N PHE A 1009 25.57 8.24 21.06
CA PHE A 1009 26.26 8.91 19.97
C PHE A 1009 25.61 8.72 18.59
N ALA A 1010 24.85 7.65 18.38
CA ALA A 1010 24.21 7.37 17.09
C ALA A 1010 22.95 6.49 17.23
N ASN A 1011 21.99 6.70 16.32
CA ASN A 1011 20.84 5.80 16.08
C ASN A 1011 21.23 4.74 15.06
N LEU A 1012 21.38 3.48 15.47
CA LEU A 1012 21.87 2.37 14.66
C LEU A 1012 21.06 1.09 14.90
N GLY A 1013 21.26 0.09 14.04
CA GLY A 1013 20.58 -1.20 14.15
C GLY A 1013 20.99 -1.96 15.42
N ASP A 1014 20.19 -1.80 16.47
CA ASP A 1014 20.43 -2.29 17.82
C ASP A 1014 19.25 -3.13 18.35
N ARG A 1015 19.15 -3.35 19.66
CA ARG A 1015 18.05 -4.14 20.23
C ARG A 1015 16.66 -3.56 20.00
N GLN A 1016 16.53 -2.26 19.73
CA GLN A 1016 15.24 -1.61 19.45
C GLN A 1016 14.61 -2.16 18.18
N LEU A 1017 15.38 -2.70 17.22
CA LEU A 1017 14.82 -3.36 16.03
C LEU A 1017 13.99 -4.62 16.39
N ARG A 1018 14.05 -5.13 17.63
CA ARG A 1018 13.10 -6.14 18.15
C ARG A 1018 11.65 -5.66 18.09
N LYS A 1019 11.41 -4.34 18.03
CA LYS A 1019 10.08 -3.74 17.86
C LYS A 1019 9.43 -4.03 16.51
N TYR A 1020 10.13 -4.66 15.56
CA TYR A 1020 9.48 -5.27 14.40
C TYR A 1020 8.68 -6.53 14.75
N VAL A 1021 8.92 -7.14 15.91
CA VAL A 1021 8.15 -8.29 16.38
C VAL A 1021 6.89 -7.82 17.08
N ILE A 1022 5.81 -7.74 16.31
CA ILE A 1022 4.53 -7.18 16.73
C ILE A 1022 3.37 -8.12 16.47
N ASP A 1023 2.32 -7.94 17.26
CA ASP A 1023 0.97 -8.38 16.97
C ASP A 1023 0.24 -7.23 16.27
N THR A 1024 -0.29 -7.50 15.08
CA THR A 1024 -1.03 -6.55 14.23
C THR A 1024 -2.51 -6.91 14.13
N TYR A 1025 -3.01 -7.89 14.91
CA TYR A 1025 -4.35 -8.44 14.68
C TYR A 1025 -5.49 -7.50 15.12
N ILE A 1026 -5.35 -6.84 16.27
CA ILE A 1026 -6.39 -5.94 16.84
C ILE A 1026 -5.79 -4.57 17.18
N SER A 1027 -4.56 -4.56 17.69
CA SER A 1027 -3.81 -3.34 17.98
C SER A 1027 -2.32 -3.63 17.86
N VAL A 1028 -1.54 -2.65 17.42
CA VAL A 1028 -0.08 -2.82 17.32
C VAL A 1028 0.51 -2.94 18.72
N ARG A 1029 0.93 -4.16 19.07
CA ARG A 1029 1.54 -4.50 20.35
C ARG A 1029 2.86 -5.24 20.14
N TYR A 1030 3.91 -4.77 20.80
CA TYR A 1030 5.20 -5.47 20.83
C TYR A 1030 5.09 -6.80 21.61
N LEU A 1031 5.69 -7.86 21.08
CA LEU A 1031 5.65 -9.19 21.69
C LEU A 1031 6.89 -9.46 22.56
N ASP A 1032 6.66 -9.88 23.80
CA ASP A 1032 7.73 -10.32 24.71
C ASP A 1032 8.05 -11.81 24.56
N ASP A 1033 7.05 -12.62 24.24
CA ASP A 1033 7.15 -14.06 23.94
C ASP A 1033 7.07 -14.28 22.42
N TYR A 1034 8.23 -14.53 21.80
CA TYR A 1034 8.36 -14.76 20.36
C TYR A 1034 9.25 -15.95 20.04
N SER A 1035 9.16 -16.45 18.81
CA SER A 1035 10.04 -17.49 18.32
C SER A 1035 11.39 -16.91 17.84
N PRO A 1036 12.47 -17.70 17.80
CA PRO A 1036 13.73 -17.27 17.17
C PRO A 1036 13.60 -16.87 15.69
N TYR A 1037 12.49 -17.24 15.04
CA TYR A 1037 12.21 -16.95 13.63
C TYR A 1037 11.45 -15.63 13.44
N ASP A 1038 10.92 -15.03 14.51
CA ASP A 1038 10.23 -13.73 14.46
C ASP A 1038 11.22 -12.55 14.52
N ASP A 1039 12.36 -12.71 15.19
CA ASP A 1039 13.35 -11.66 15.40
C ASP A 1039 14.52 -11.76 14.40
N TRP A 1040 14.23 -11.64 13.09
CA TRP A 1040 15.20 -11.93 12.02
C TRP A 1040 16.07 -10.74 11.57
N VAL A 1041 15.73 -9.50 11.94
CA VAL A 1041 16.45 -8.31 11.46
C VAL A 1041 17.85 -8.26 12.09
N PRO A 1042 18.94 -8.22 11.29
CA PRO A 1042 20.31 -8.13 11.80
C PRO A 1042 20.52 -6.87 12.65
N LYS A 1043 21.10 -7.04 13.85
CA LYS A 1043 21.32 -5.95 14.82
C LYS A 1043 22.47 -6.24 15.77
N ASP A 1044 23.00 -5.21 16.43
CA ASP A 1044 23.89 -5.35 17.58
C ASP A 1044 23.10 -5.26 18.90
N ALA A 1045 22.59 -6.40 19.37
CA ALA A 1045 21.72 -6.44 20.54
C ALA A 1045 22.42 -6.08 21.87
N ARG A 1046 23.74 -5.86 21.88
CA ARG A 1046 24.50 -5.45 23.08
C ARG A 1046 24.12 -4.06 23.55
N PHE A 1047 23.72 -3.19 22.63
CA PHE A 1047 23.47 -1.77 22.86
C PHE A 1047 21.98 -1.42 22.76
N ASP A 1048 21.64 -0.23 23.26
CA ASP A 1048 20.28 0.33 23.28
C ASP A 1048 20.34 1.86 23.23
N ASP A 1049 20.18 2.42 22.04
CA ASP A 1049 20.22 3.85 21.75
C ASP A 1049 18.85 4.54 21.94
N GLY A 1050 17.79 3.76 22.20
CA GLY A 1050 16.42 4.23 22.44
C GLY A 1050 15.65 4.69 21.19
N GLY A 1051 16.24 4.58 19.99
CA GLY A 1051 15.64 4.84 18.69
C GLY A 1051 15.27 3.55 17.96
N PHE A 1052 14.18 3.59 17.20
CA PHE A 1052 13.68 2.40 16.49
C PHE A 1052 13.61 2.64 14.99
N VAL A 1053 12.96 3.73 14.58
CA VAL A 1053 13.10 4.32 13.24
C VAL A 1053 13.91 5.63 13.36
N SER A 1054 14.02 6.39 12.27
CA SER A 1054 14.66 7.71 12.33
C SER A 1054 14.01 8.56 13.42
N LEU A 1055 14.81 9.32 14.14
CA LEU A 1055 14.35 10.18 15.23
C LEU A 1055 14.57 11.65 14.89
N PRO A 1056 13.97 12.59 15.65
CA PRO A 1056 14.28 14.01 15.49
C PRO A 1056 15.79 14.25 15.41
N ALA A 1057 16.23 14.96 14.38
CA ALA A 1057 17.64 15.22 14.13
C ALA A 1057 18.28 16.00 15.29
N GLY A 1058 19.54 15.70 15.60
CA GLY A 1058 20.29 16.31 16.71
C GLY A 1058 20.05 15.68 18.09
N ARG A 1059 19.44 14.49 18.16
CA ARG A 1059 19.10 13.85 19.44
C ARG A 1059 20.30 13.30 20.22
N TYR A 1060 21.33 12.81 19.52
CA TYR A 1060 22.49 12.16 20.11
C TYR A 1060 23.60 13.16 20.45
N ALA A 1061 24.68 12.73 21.10
CA ALA A 1061 25.79 13.62 21.40
C ALA A 1061 26.53 14.06 20.12
N ALA A 1062 26.81 15.35 20.00
CA ALA A 1062 27.63 15.88 18.91
C ALA A 1062 29.08 15.41 19.01
N ASN A 1063 29.73 15.30 17.86
CA ASN A 1063 31.17 15.10 17.78
C ASN A 1063 31.96 16.35 18.26
N PRO A 1064 33.29 16.29 18.40
CA PRO A 1064 34.10 17.41 18.89
C PRO A 1064 33.98 18.73 18.10
N TRP A 1065 33.41 18.71 16.90
CA TRP A 1065 33.16 19.90 16.08
C TRP A 1065 31.70 20.35 16.08
N GLY A 1066 30.86 19.79 16.97
CA GLY A 1066 29.47 20.21 17.14
C GLY A 1066 28.50 19.65 16.10
N LEU A 1067 28.88 18.58 15.39
CA LEU A 1067 28.02 17.90 14.42
C LEU A 1067 27.33 16.69 15.03
N PHE A 1068 26.05 16.55 14.73
CA PHE A 1068 25.19 15.48 15.20
C PHE A 1068 24.98 14.44 14.10
N ASP A 1069 24.65 13.22 14.52
CA ASP A 1069 24.15 12.12 13.68
C ASP A 1069 25.08 11.67 12.53
N MET A 1070 26.34 12.12 12.52
CA MET A 1070 27.36 11.76 11.51
C MET A 1070 27.64 10.25 11.39
N HIS A 1071 27.14 9.42 12.30
CA HIS A 1071 27.32 7.97 12.34
C HIS A 1071 26.00 7.20 12.38
N GLY A 1072 24.83 7.80 12.16
CA GLY A 1072 23.56 7.08 12.30
C GLY A 1072 22.36 7.90 11.89
N ASN A 1073 21.17 7.44 12.30
CA ASN A 1073 19.87 8.01 11.96
C ASN A 1073 19.51 7.78 10.48
N VAL A 1074 20.13 8.49 9.53
CA VAL A 1074 19.96 8.25 8.09
C VAL A 1074 21.29 8.39 7.34
N TRP A 1075 21.40 7.69 6.22
CA TRP A 1075 22.48 7.94 5.27
C TRP A 1075 22.33 9.32 4.64
N GLU A 1076 23.43 9.91 4.19
CA GLU A 1076 23.43 11.27 3.65
C GLU A 1076 24.02 11.31 2.24
N TRP A 1077 23.30 11.96 1.32
CA TRP A 1077 23.82 12.30 -0.01
C TRP A 1077 25.04 13.21 0.06
N THR A 1078 26.07 12.87 -0.73
CA THR A 1078 27.19 13.76 -1.03
C THR A 1078 27.14 14.17 -2.51
N ARG A 1079 27.81 15.27 -2.89
CA ARG A 1079 27.93 15.65 -4.31
C ARG A 1079 28.82 14.70 -5.13
N THR A 1080 29.61 13.87 -4.47
CA THR A 1080 30.70 13.11 -5.08
C THR A 1080 30.21 11.87 -5.84
N ARG A 1081 30.72 11.65 -7.05
CA ARG A 1081 30.55 10.44 -7.86
C ARG A 1081 31.26 9.26 -7.18
N TYR A 1082 30.67 8.08 -7.28
CA TYR A 1082 31.25 6.85 -6.75
C TYR A 1082 32.39 6.35 -7.65
N LEU A 1083 33.61 6.86 -7.41
CA LEU A 1083 34.84 6.44 -8.10
C LEU A 1083 35.75 5.57 -7.21
N PRO A 1084 36.62 4.74 -7.80
CA PRO A 1084 37.63 3.97 -7.08
C PRO A 1084 38.57 4.82 -6.22
N TYR A 1085 39.14 4.19 -5.20
CA TYR A 1085 40.20 4.76 -4.37
C TYR A 1085 41.59 4.41 -4.93
N PRO A 1086 42.67 5.13 -4.55
CA PRO A 1086 42.72 6.21 -3.55
C PRO A 1086 41.94 7.46 -3.95
N TYR A 1087 41.43 8.19 -2.96
CA TYR A 1087 40.71 9.44 -3.20
C TYR A 1087 41.61 10.51 -3.84
N THR A 1088 41.12 11.14 -4.92
CA THR A 1088 41.76 12.26 -5.59
C THR A 1088 40.74 13.38 -5.79
N GLU A 1089 40.99 14.57 -5.26
CA GLU A 1089 40.03 15.69 -5.30
C GLU A 1089 39.77 16.17 -6.75
N ASP A 1090 40.83 16.22 -7.58
CA ASP A 1090 40.81 16.84 -8.91
C ASP A 1090 40.48 15.88 -10.08
N ASP A 1091 39.93 14.69 -9.80
CA ASP A 1091 39.60 13.69 -10.83
C ASP A 1091 38.18 13.84 -11.42
N GLY A 1092 37.52 14.97 -11.14
CA GLY A 1092 36.15 15.25 -11.59
C GLY A 1092 35.07 14.51 -10.79
N ARG A 1093 35.40 13.80 -9.71
CA ARG A 1093 34.38 13.14 -8.86
C ARG A 1093 33.39 14.12 -8.24
N ASN A 1094 33.76 15.37 -8.06
CA ASN A 1094 32.89 16.40 -7.46
C ASN A 1094 32.07 17.20 -8.50
N ASP A 1095 32.16 16.82 -9.78
CA ASP A 1095 31.36 17.39 -10.86
C ASP A 1095 29.87 17.11 -10.66
N LEU A 1096 29.05 18.13 -10.93
CA LEU A 1096 27.60 18.06 -10.74
C LEU A 1096 26.85 17.43 -11.92
N GLN A 1097 27.51 17.24 -13.06
CA GLN A 1097 26.88 16.72 -14.28
C GLN A 1097 26.83 15.19 -14.30
N GLY A 1098 25.95 14.62 -15.12
CA GLY A 1098 25.88 13.17 -15.37
C GLY A 1098 24.93 12.40 -14.44
N GLN A 1099 24.70 11.14 -14.81
CA GLN A 1099 23.83 10.18 -14.12
C GLN A 1099 24.61 9.10 -13.37
N ASP A 1100 25.91 9.31 -13.19
CA ASP A 1100 26.78 8.39 -12.46
C ASP A 1100 26.30 8.23 -11.02
N PRO A 1101 26.41 7.01 -10.45
CA PRO A 1101 26.10 6.78 -9.04
C PRO A 1101 26.86 7.74 -8.14
N ARG A 1102 26.18 8.22 -7.10
CA ARG A 1102 26.72 9.15 -6.11
C ARG A 1102 27.06 8.41 -4.83
N VAL A 1103 28.01 8.97 -4.09
CA VAL A 1103 28.39 8.46 -2.79
C VAL A 1103 27.37 8.92 -1.76
N ILE A 1104 26.87 7.97 -0.96
CA ILE A 1104 26.22 8.26 0.32
C ILE A 1104 27.14 7.86 1.48
N ARG A 1105 27.08 8.62 2.57
CA ARG A 1105 27.90 8.48 3.79
C ARG A 1105 27.04 8.41 5.05
N GLY A 1106 27.62 7.97 6.17
CA GLY A 1106 26.93 7.86 7.46
C GLY A 1106 26.54 6.42 7.79
N GLY A 1107 25.32 6.27 8.27
CA GLY A 1107 24.67 5.01 8.64
C GLY A 1107 23.20 5.32 8.98
N SER A 1108 22.34 4.31 9.08
CA SER A 1108 20.95 4.53 9.48
C SER A 1108 20.55 3.74 10.72
N TRP A 1109 19.38 4.06 11.26
CA TRP A 1109 18.70 3.29 12.32
C TRP A 1109 18.57 1.79 11.99
N TYR A 1110 18.62 1.40 10.72
CA TYR A 1110 18.55 0.01 10.28
C TYR A 1110 19.92 -0.68 10.12
N ASP A 1111 21.02 0.09 10.11
CA ASP A 1111 22.35 -0.42 9.80
C ASP A 1111 23.15 -0.76 11.07
N ARG A 1112 23.83 -1.91 11.05
CA ARG A 1112 24.73 -2.31 12.13
C ARG A 1112 25.99 -1.43 12.17
N PRO A 1113 26.68 -1.27 13.32
CA PRO A 1113 27.84 -0.38 13.45
C PRO A 1113 28.93 -0.55 12.39
N ALA A 1114 29.19 -1.77 11.90
CA ALA A 1114 30.17 -2.01 10.83
C ALA A 1114 29.87 -1.20 9.54
N TRP A 1115 28.61 -0.85 9.31
CA TRP A 1115 28.13 -0.03 8.19
C TRP A 1115 28.05 1.47 8.49
N ALA A 1116 28.45 1.92 9.68
CA ALA A 1116 28.33 3.30 10.13
C ALA A 1116 29.67 4.00 10.40
N ARG A 1117 30.79 3.33 10.08
CA ARG A 1117 32.16 3.84 10.26
C ARG A 1117 32.37 5.10 9.43
N ALA A 1118 33.24 6.00 9.89
CA ALA A 1118 33.54 7.25 9.19
C ALA A 1118 33.97 7.05 7.72
N SER A 1119 34.74 5.99 7.42
CA SER A 1119 35.20 5.68 6.06
C SER A 1119 34.15 4.98 5.20
N ARG A 1120 33.03 4.52 5.79
CA ARG A 1120 32.05 3.71 5.08
C ARG A 1120 31.37 4.57 4.02
N ARG A 1121 31.26 4.01 2.82
CA ARG A 1121 30.64 4.63 1.65
C ARG A 1121 29.75 3.63 0.94
N LEU A 1122 28.65 4.07 0.34
CA LEU A 1122 27.82 3.27 -0.55
C LEU A 1122 27.60 4.01 -1.87
N SER A 1123 27.36 3.22 -2.93
CA SER A 1123 26.97 3.72 -4.24
C SER A 1123 25.46 3.71 -4.36
N MET A 1124 24.87 4.80 -4.84
CA MET A 1124 23.45 4.87 -5.13
C MET A 1124 23.21 5.71 -6.40
N PRO A 1125 22.35 5.27 -7.33
CA PRO A 1125 21.98 6.10 -8.48
C PRO A 1125 21.39 7.44 -8.03
N PRO A 1126 21.70 8.57 -8.70
CA PRO A 1126 21.31 9.91 -8.24
C PRO A 1126 19.79 10.15 -8.24
N PHE A 1127 19.02 9.29 -8.90
CA PHE A 1127 17.56 9.33 -8.95
C PHE A 1127 16.88 8.40 -7.94
N GLY A 1128 17.63 7.58 -7.20
CA GLY A 1128 17.09 6.67 -6.18
C GLY A 1128 16.52 7.42 -4.97
N ARG A 1129 15.41 6.93 -4.41
CA ARG A 1129 14.71 7.52 -3.25
C ARG A 1129 14.58 6.51 -2.11
N ALA A 1130 15.70 6.16 -1.49
CA ALA A 1130 15.70 5.17 -0.43
C ALA A 1130 15.04 5.69 0.87
N PHE A 1131 14.32 4.81 1.54
CA PHE A 1131 13.60 5.05 2.81
C PHE A 1131 14.48 5.57 3.95
N ASN A 1132 15.80 5.36 3.90
CA ASN A 1132 16.75 5.72 4.96
C ASN A 1132 17.90 6.61 4.46
N VAL A 1133 17.71 7.34 3.36
CA VAL A 1133 18.70 8.29 2.81
C VAL A 1133 18.11 9.70 2.82
N GLY A 1134 18.75 10.60 3.56
CA GLY A 1134 18.54 12.04 3.58
C GLY A 1134 19.78 12.79 3.10
N PHE A 1135 20.01 13.99 3.63
CA PHE A 1135 21.19 14.80 3.30
C PHE A 1135 21.44 15.93 4.30
N ARG A 1136 22.64 16.53 4.21
CA ARG A 1136 23.01 17.77 4.88
C ARG A 1136 23.62 18.76 3.89
N VAL A 1137 23.76 20.02 4.28
CA VAL A 1137 24.25 21.08 3.36
C VAL A 1137 25.54 21.73 3.88
N VAL A 1138 26.40 22.13 2.94
CA VAL A 1138 27.57 22.99 3.19
C VAL A 1138 27.34 24.38 2.60
N ALA A 1139 28.03 25.39 3.13
CA ALA A 1139 27.93 26.75 2.62
C ALA A 1139 29.23 27.56 2.72
N ASP A 1140 29.39 28.50 1.79
CA ASP A 1140 30.44 29.52 1.78
C ASP A 1140 29.91 30.79 2.45
N LEU A 1141 29.88 30.82 3.79
CA LEU A 1141 29.38 31.99 4.55
C LEU A 1141 30.53 32.89 5.02
N PRO A 1142 30.38 34.24 4.95
CA PRO A 1142 31.38 35.17 5.44
C PRO A 1142 31.51 35.13 6.97
N ASP A 1143 32.69 35.51 7.47
CA ASP A 1143 32.95 35.67 8.91
C ASP A 1143 32.11 36.80 9.50
N ALA A 1144 31.63 36.60 10.74
CA ALA A 1144 30.75 37.55 11.41
C ALA A 1144 31.36 38.96 11.43
N GLY A 1145 30.69 39.93 10.79
CA GLY A 1145 31.11 41.33 10.70
C GLY A 1145 31.66 41.78 9.34
N ALA A 1146 31.86 40.88 8.37
CA ALA A 1146 32.10 41.26 6.99
C ALA A 1146 30.77 41.66 6.32
N LYS A 1147 30.66 42.89 5.84
CA LYS A 1147 29.51 43.32 5.02
C LYS A 1147 29.50 42.54 3.70
N PRO A 1148 28.31 42.21 3.17
CA PRO A 1148 28.14 41.44 1.94
C PRO A 1148 28.82 42.07 0.73
#